data_AF-A0A428IT17-F1
#
_entry.id   AF-A0A428IT17-F1
#
_cell.length_a   1.000
_cell.length_b   1.000
_cell.length_c   1.000
_cell.angle_alpha   90.00
_cell.angle_beta   90.00
_cell.angle_gamma   90.00
#
_symmetry.space_group_name_H-M   'P 1'
#
loop_
_entity.id
_entity.type
_entity.pdbx_description
1 polymer ?
#
loop_
_entity_poly.entity_id
_entity_poly.type
_entity_poly.pdbx_seq_one_letter_code
_entity_poly.pdbx_strand_id
1 'polypeptide(L)'
;MSTTIIGFPRLGEFRELKFTTEKYFRKEISEEELLAAAKELRAKHWNIVKEKGITEIPSNDFSHYDNFLDAAFLFNVVPASVQNLDLSDLERYFALGRGYQGEKGDVRALPMKKWFNTNYHYIVPKFEKETQVKLAGHKIFDEFQEAKELGLNTRPVLVGPFTFLQLSDFEEGVKAEDFVDSLVAAYQEVFAKLAELGATRIQLDEAALVKDLTAEEKALFLNLYNKLLADKKGLEVLLQTYFGDVRDVYADLVNLPVDAIGLDFVEGKKTLELVKGAFPADKTLYAGIVNGKNIWRNNYEKSLAVLEQIPAENIVLTSSCSLLHVPFTTANEEFEPAILNHFAFAVEKLDEIRDLDAIRNGQGEEALAANKELFATERVGENAELRARIAGLTDADYTRLPAFAEREAIQEEAFKLPALPTTTIGSFPQTKEVRAKRLAYRKGELSQEEYDAFLAETIDEWIKWQEDIDFDVLVHGEFERNDMVEYFGQNLSGYLFSKNGWVQSYGMRGVKPPIIWGDVTRLNPITVKWSSYAQSRTNKPVKGMLTGPVTILNWSFPREDISIKDSTLQIALAIKDEVLDLEAAGVKIIQIDEAALREKLPLRRSDWYEDYLDWAIPAFRLVHSTVAPDTQIHTHMCYSEFTDIIPAIDNMDADVISFEASRSNLEILDELKAKNFQTEVGPGVYDIHSPRVPNEGEIDNTIEAILAKVPSKKVWINPDCGLKTRGIPETKESLIRLVEAAKAAREKL
;
A
#
# COMPACT_ATOMS: atom_id res chain seq x y z
N MET A 1 27.82 15.04 13.85
CA MET A 1 27.50 15.83 12.64
C MET A 1 26.02 16.23 12.72
N SER A 2 25.40 16.84 11.70
CA SER A 2 23.94 17.00 11.69
C SER A 2 23.27 15.67 11.34
N THR A 3 22.17 15.35 12.03
CA THR A 3 21.32 14.18 11.81
C THR A 3 19.87 14.62 11.61
N THR A 4 19.11 13.84 10.84
CA THR A 4 17.70 14.14 10.55
C THR A 4 16.90 12.88 10.20
N ILE A 5 15.60 13.02 10.07
CA ILE A 5 14.70 12.04 9.45
C ILE A 5 13.91 12.72 8.32
N ILE A 6 13.41 11.94 7.37
CA ILE A 6 12.62 12.47 6.24
C ILE A 6 11.20 12.86 6.68
N GLY A 7 10.63 12.13 7.64
CA GLY A 7 9.29 12.36 8.20
C GLY A 7 8.98 11.33 9.30
N PHE A 8 7.94 11.56 10.11
CA PHE A 8 7.59 10.73 11.26
C PHE A 8 6.18 10.11 11.15
N PRO A 9 5.89 8.94 11.79
CA PRO A 9 4.55 8.37 11.77
C PRO A 9 3.51 9.30 12.41
N ARG A 10 2.43 9.58 11.69
CA ARG A 10 1.41 10.56 12.10
C ARG A 10 0.14 9.99 12.71
N LEU A 11 -0.09 8.67 12.63
CA LEU A 11 -1.26 8.05 13.27
C LEU A 11 -1.28 8.32 14.78
N GLY A 12 -0.10 8.50 15.38
CA GLY A 12 0.10 8.59 16.81
C GLY A 12 0.39 7.22 17.43
N GLU A 13 0.97 7.25 18.62
CA GLU A 13 1.41 6.08 19.37
C GLU A 13 0.28 5.07 19.61
N PHE A 14 -0.93 5.56 19.86
CA PHE A 14 -2.13 4.74 20.08
C PHE A 14 -3.22 5.02 19.03
N ARG A 15 -2.81 5.49 17.84
CA ARG A 15 -3.70 5.87 16.73
C ARG A 15 -4.66 7.01 17.09
N GLU A 16 -4.20 7.96 17.88
CA GLU A 16 -4.93 9.15 18.32
C GLU A 16 -5.57 9.88 17.14
N LEU A 17 -4.82 10.07 16.04
CA LEU A 17 -5.32 10.73 14.84
C LEU A 17 -6.52 9.99 14.25
N LYS A 18 -6.45 8.66 14.15
CA LYS A 18 -7.55 7.84 13.63
C LYS A 18 -8.82 8.05 14.42
N PHE A 19 -8.74 7.88 15.74
CA PHE A 19 -9.93 7.91 16.57
C PHE A 19 -10.56 9.31 16.61
N THR A 20 -9.74 10.35 16.63
CA THR A 20 -10.24 11.74 16.60
C THR A 20 -10.89 12.07 15.26
N THR A 21 -10.26 11.74 14.12
CA THR A 21 -10.86 11.95 12.80
C THR A 21 -12.16 11.15 12.61
N GLU A 22 -12.23 9.92 13.13
CA GLU A 22 -13.47 9.13 13.06
C GLU A 22 -14.59 9.71 13.94
N LYS A 23 -14.28 10.31 15.09
CA LYS A 23 -15.26 11.07 15.90
C LYS A 23 -15.81 12.26 15.12
N TYR A 24 -14.94 13.00 14.42
CA TYR A 24 -15.34 14.10 13.55
C TYR A 24 -16.30 13.63 12.44
N PHE A 25 -16.00 12.52 11.76
CA PHE A 25 -16.90 11.95 10.75
C PHE A 25 -18.26 11.51 11.29
N ARG A 26 -18.32 11.12 12.57
CA ARG A 26 -19.58 10.79 13.27
C ARG A 26 -20.26 12.03 13.87
N LYS A 27 -19.71 13.22 13.66
CA LYS A 27 -20.19 14.51 14.22
C LYS A 27 -20.22 14.51 15.76
N GLU A 28 -19.30 13.75 16.37
CA GLU A 28 -19.14 13.67 17.83
C GLU A 28 -18.24 14.78 18.40
N ILE A 29 -17.41 15.40 17.55
CA ILE A 29 -16.52 16.53 17.87
C ILE A 29 -16.59 17.57 16.75
N SER A 30 -16.21 18.82 17.05
CA SER A 30 -16.14 19.91 16.08
C SER A 30 -14.86 19.86 15.24
N GLU A 31 -14.82 20.72 14.20
CA GLU A 31 -13.62 20.93 13.39
C GLU A 31 -12.47 21.50 14.24
N GLU A 32 -12.75 22.46 15.12
CA GLU A 32 -11.76 23.06 16.01
C GLU A 32 -11.16 22.02 16.98
N GLU A 33 -11.98 21.11 17.51
CA GLU A 33 -11.51 20.03 18.39
C GLU A 33 -10.59 19.05 17.64
N LEU A 34 -10.89 18.73 16.38
CA LEU A 34 -10.02 17.90 15.54
C LEU A 34 -8.67 18.59 15.25
N LEU A 35 -8.70 19.88 14.91
CA LEU A 35 -7.49 20.66 14.63
C LEU A 35 -6.61 20.83 15.88
N ALA A 36 -7.22 21.05 17.05
CA ALA A 36 -6.52 21.13 18.33
C ALA A 36 -5.81 19.82 18.68
N ALA A 37 -6.50 18.69 18.55
CA ALA A 37 -5.90 17.37 18.79
C ALA A 37 -4.75 17.06 17.82
N ALA A 38 -4.84 17.49 16.56
CA ALA A 38 -3.75 17.36 15.60
C ALA A 38 -2.54 18.23 15.97
N LYS A 39 -2.76 19.47 16.43
CA LYS A 39 -1.69 20.35 16.94
C LYS A 39 -0.96 19.72 18.13
N GLU A 40 -1.69 19.15 19.09
CA GLU A 40 -1.11 18.42 20.23
C GLU A 40 -0.26 17.23 19.77
N LEU A 41 -0.74 16.48 18.77
CA LEU A 41 -0.03 15.32 18.25
C LEU A 41 1.27 15.70 17.53
N ARG A 42 1.26 16.76 16.72
CA ARG A 42 2.47 17.33 16.10
C ARG A 42 3.49 17.77 17.15
N ALA A 43 3.05 18.50 18.18
CA ALA A 43 3.91 18.94 19.27
C ALA A 43 4.55 17.75 20.02
N LYS A 44 3.78 16.69 20.29
CA LYS A 44 4.30 15.43 20.86
C LYS A 44 5.39 14.84 19.98
N HIS A 45 5.15 14.71 18.68
CA HIS A 45 6.10 14.08 17.74
C HIS A 45 7.40 14.88 17.62
N TRP A 46 7.33 16.20 17.44
CA TRP A 46 8.52 17.04 17.36
C TRP A 46 9.37 16.97 18.64
N ASN A 47 8.74 16.95 19.81
CA ASN A 47 9.46 16.81 21.08
C ASN A 47 10.14 15.45 21.21
N ILE A 48 9.49 14.35 20.79
CA ILE A 48 10.13 13.02 20.75
C ILE A 48 11.39 13.04 19.88
N VAL A 49 11.30 13.58 18.66
CA VAL A 49 12.44 13.65 17.73
C VAL A 49 13.59 14.47 18.32
N LYS A 50 13.26 15.62 18.94
CA LYS A 50 14.23 16.47 19.65
C LYS A 50 14.89 15.76 20.83
N GLU A 51 14.10 15.12 21.69
CA GLU A 51 14.55 14.43 22.91
C GLU A 51 15.46 13.25 22.59
N LYS A 52 15.27 12.60 21.44
CA LYS A 52 16.16 11.57 20.91
C LYS A 52 17.49 12.10 20.35
N GLY A 53 17.68 13.42 20.32
CA GLY A 53 18.92 14.07 19.92
C GLY A 53 19.08 14.27 18.41
N ILE A 54 18.00 14.17 17.64
CA ILE A 54 18.03 14.47 16.21
C ILE A 54 18.12 15.99 16.03
N THR A 55 19.13 16.44 15.27
CA THR A 55 19.45 17.87 15.20
C THR A 55 18.53 18.67 14.28
N GLU A 56 17.96 18.03 13.28
CA GLU A 56 17.12 18.67 12.27
C GLU A 56 15.79 17.91 12.15
N ILE A 57 14.70 18.61 12.48
CA ILE A 57 13.37 18.01 12.69
C ILE A 57 12.46 18.40 11.53
N PRO A 58 11.79 17.45 10.85
CA PRO A 58 10.84 17.78 9.79
C PRO A 58 9.56 18.41 10.34
N SER A 59 8.90 19.23 9.51
CA SER A 59 7.52 19.68 9.69
C SER A 59 6.77 19.59 8.36
N ASN A 60 5.44 19.74 8.38
CA ASN A 60 4.57 19.50 7.23
C ASN A 60 4.51 18.03 6.74
N ASP A 61 5.20 17.11 7.45
CA ASP A 61 5.09 15.66 7.28
C ASP A 61 3.78 15.09 7.86
N PHE A 62 3.17 15.78 8.83
CA PHE A 62 1.83 15.48 9.33
C PHE A 62 0.74 15.69 8.26
N SER A 63 -0.36 14.94 8.34
CA SER A 63 -1.55 15.15 7.52
C SER A 63 -2.80 14.58 8.19
N HIS A 64 -3.96 15.17 7.92
CA HIS A 64 -5.25 14.62 8.33
C HIS A 64 -5.73 13.48 7.43
N TYR A 65 -5.12 13.27 6.26
CA TYR A 65 -5.47 12.16 5.37
C TYR A 65 -4.26 11.70 4.53
N ASP A 66 -3.72 12.61 3.72
CA ASP A 66 -2.63 12.35 2.77
C ASP A 66 -1.83 13.64 2.44
N ASN A 67 -0.48 13.57 2.45
CA ASN A 67 0.37 14.73 2.14
C ASN A 67 0.28 15.15 0.66
N PHE A 68 0.00 14.21 -0.25
CA PHE A 68 -0.13 14.56 -1.66
C PHE A 68 -1.40 15.37 -1.91
N LEU A 69 -2.51 14.97 -1.26
CA LEU A 69 -3.72 15.78 -1.19
C LEU A 69 -3.49 17.12 -0.48
N ASP A 70 -2.69 17.17 0.58
CA ASP A 70 -2.32 18.44 1.23
C ASP A 70 -1.62 19.40 0.26
N ALA A 71 -0.73 18.88 -0.60
CA ALA A 71 -0.07 19.67 -1.64
C ALA A 71 -1.08 20.16 -2.70
N ALA A 72 -2.06 19.34 -3.07
CA ALA A 72 -3.13 19.75 -3.98
C ALA A 72 -3.95 20.92 -3.41
N PHE A 73 -4.29 20.90 -2.12
CA PHE A 73 -4.94 22.03 -1.45
C PHE A 73 -4.02 23.24 -1.32
N LEU A 74 -2.72 23.03 -1.04
CA LEU A 74 -1.74 24.11 -0.99
C LEU A 74 -1.69 24.89 -2.31
N PHE A 75 -1.76 24.18 -3.44
CA PHE A 75 -1.61 24.75 -4.78
C PHE A 75 -2.92 24.96 -5.55
N ASN A 76 -4.07 24.85 -4.88
CA ASN A 76 -5.40 25.05 -5.47
C ASN A 76 -5.72 24.09 -6.64
N VAL A 77 -5.19 22.85 -6.59
CA VAL A 77 -5.50 21.76 -7.52
C VAL A 77 -6.66 20.94 -6.95
N VAL A 78 -7.81 21.60 -6.85
CA VAL A 78 -9.06 21.05 -6.31
C VAL A 78 -10.13 21.19 -7.39
N PRO A 79 -10.87 20.13 -7.79
CA PRO A 79 -11.85 20.21 -8.86
C PRO A 79 -12.90 21.30 -8.60
N ALA A 80 -13.28 22.04 -9.66
CA ALA A 80 -14.24 23.15 -9.53
C ALA A 80 -15.60 22.69 -8.97
N SER A 81 -16.01 21.47 -9.33
CA SER A 81 -17.22 20.81 -8.82
C SER A 81 -17.25 20.69 -7.29
N VAL A 82 -16.08 20.54 -6.65
CA VAL A 82 -15.95 20.44 -5.19
C VAL A 82 -15.75 21.80 -4.54
N GLN A 83 -15.00 22.71 -5.19
CA GLN A 83 -14.82 24.09 -4.69
C GLN A 83 -16.16 24.83 -4.55
N ASN A 84 -17.10 24.57 -5.46
CA ASN A 84 -18.40 25.22 -5.50
C ASN A 84 -19.43 24.69 -4.48
N LEU A 85 -19.08 23.64 -3.72
CA LEU A 85 -19.96 23.10 -2.68
C LEU A 85 -19.89 23.93 -1.41
N ASP A 86 -21.01 24.02 -0.71
CA ASP A 86 -21.15 24.69 0.60
C ASP A 86 -20.58 23.83 1.75
N LEU A 87 -19.31 23.44 1.60
CA LEU A 87 -18.53 22.64 2.55
C LEU A 87 -17.36 23.47 3.09
N SER A 88 -16.94 23.25 4.34
CA SER A 88 -15.68 23.81 4.85
C SER A 88 -14.49 23.28 4.05
N ASP A 89 -13.34 23.94 4.13
CA ASP A 89 -12.14 23.45 3.42
C ASP A 89 -11.72 22.06 3.91
N LEU A 90 -11.89 21.77 5.20
CA LEU A 90 -11.65 20.44 5.75
C LEU A 90 -12.69 19.42 5.29
N GLU A 91 -13.95 19.80 5.19
CA GLU A 91 -15.00 18.93 4.62
C GLU A 91 -14.72 18.62 3.14
N ARG A 92 -14.31 19.62 2.33
CA ARG A 92 -13.90 19.43 0.92
C ARG A 92 -12.69 18.49 0.82
N TYR A 93 -11.71 18.66 1.70
CA TYR A 93 -10.53 17.81 1.79
C TYR A 93 -10.91 16.34 2.02
N PHE A 94 -11.77 16.08 3.01
CA PHE A 94 -12.25 14.71 3.25
C PHE A 94 -13.19 14.18 2.17
N ALA A 95 -13.98 15.05 1.53
CA ALA A 95 -14.85 14.67 0.41
C ALA A 95 -14.03 14.13 -0.77
N LEU A 96 -12.89 14.74 -1.10
CA LEU A 96 -12.01 14.22 -2.15
C LEU A 96 -11.34 12.90 -1.77
N GLY A 97 -10.98 12.70 -0.50
CA GLY A 97 -10.37 11.44 -0.06
C GLY A 97 -11.36 10.26 0.09
N ARG A 98 -12.62 10.53 0.42
CA ARG A 98 -13.58 9.49 0.88
C ARG A 98 -14.95 9.52 0.19
N GLY A 99 -15.20 10.52 -0.63
CA GLY A 99 -16.52 10.84 -1.16
C GLY A 99 -17.41 11.52 -0.13
N TYR A 100 -18.48 12.14 -0.62
CA TYR A 100 -19.51 12.79 0.18
C TYR A 100 -20.86 12.63 -0.51
N GLN A 101 -21.91 12.27 0.22
CA GLN A 101 -23.28 12.26 -0.29
C GLN A 101 -24.20 12.83 0.79
N GLY A 102 -24.93 13.89 0.46
CA GLY A 102 -25.85 14.55 1.40
C GLY A 102 -26.57 15.74 0.80
N GLU A 103 -27.23 16.55 1.64
CA GLU A 103 -28.00 17.72 1.19
C GLU A 103 -27.15 18.76 0.44
N LYS A 104 -25.85 18.78 0.69
CA LYS A 104 -24.91 19.73 0.08
C LYS A 104 -24.29 19.23 -1.23
N GLY A 105 -24.71 18.07 -1.73
CA GLY A 105 -24.25 17.51 -3.01
C GLY A 105 -23.80 16.05 -2.94
N ASP A 106 -23.23 15.60 -4.05
CA ASP A 106 -22.68 14.25 -4.23
C ASP A 106 -21.29 14.37 -4.89
N VAL A 107 -20.28 13.89 -4.20
CA VAL A 107 -18.87 13.92 -4.59
C VAL A 107 -18.33 12.50 -4.57
N ARG A 108 -17.85 12.06 -5.73
CA ARG A 108 -17.05 10.82 -5.83
C ARG A 108 -15.67 11.09 -5.24
N ALA A 109 -15.15 10.12 -4.47
CA ALA A 109 -13.76 10.16 -4.04
C ALA A 109 -12.85 10.18 -5.27
N LEU A 110 -11.73 10.91 -5.19
CA LEU A 110 -10.69 10.85 -6.19
C LEU A 110 -10.03 9.46 -6.21
N PRO A 111 -9.37 9.08 -7.32
CA PRO A 111 -8.60 7.86 -7.38
C PRO A 111 -7.56 7.80 -6.25
N MET A 112 -7.31 6.59 -5.75
CA MET A 112 -6.34 6.31 -4.70
C MET A 112 -5.35 5.30 -5.25
N LYS A 113 -4.06 5.66 -5.32
CA LYS A 113 -2.99 4.81 -5.87
C LYS A 113 -1.93 4.55 -4.81
N LYS A 114 -1.19 3.45 -4.96
CA LYS A 114 -0.05 3.12 -4.08
C LYS A 114 1.04 4.18 -4.22
N TRP A 115 1.61 4.60 -3.08
CA TRP A 115 2.78 5.46 -3.05
C TRP A 115 4.02 4.62 -3.35
N PHE A 116 4.39 4.57 -4.62
CA PHE A 116 5.51 3.77 -5.14
C PHE A 116 5.39 2.30 -4.71
N ASN A 117 6.48 1.69 -4.23
CA ASN A 117 6.54 0.29 -3.82
C ASN A 117 6.24 0.09 -2.30
N THR A 118 5.26 0.82 -1.79
CA THR A 118 4.81 0.79 -0.40
C THR A 118 3.33 0.44 -0.30
N ASN A 119 2.86 0.02 0.88
CA ASN A 119 1.44 -0.19 1.16
C ASN A 119 0.72 1.11 1.61
N TYR A 120 1.41 2.25 1.56
CA TYR A 120 0.79 3.56 1.74
C TYR A 120 0.12 3.98 0.42
N HIS A 121 -1.02 4.67 0.48
CA HIS A 121 -1.71 5.19 -0.68
C HIS A 121 -1.85 6.70 -0.60
N TYR A 122 -1.77 7.34 -1.76
CA TYR A 122 -2.00 8.75 -1.93
C TYR A 122 -3.28 8.99 -2.75
N ILE A 123 -3.87 10.16 -2.59
CA ILE A 123 -5.04 10.59 -3.38
C ILE A 123 -4.55 11.33 -4.60
N VAL A 124 -5.01 10.92 -5.78
CA VAL A 124 -4.57 11.44 -7.07
C VAL A 124 -5.38 12.70 -7.41
N PRO A 125 -4.80 13.91 -7.29
CA PRO A 125 -5.45 15.13 -7.73
C PRO A 125 -5.52 15.16 -9.25
N LYS A 126 -6.48 15.92 -9.76
CA LYS A 126 -6.72 16.05 -11.19
C LYS A 126 -6.56 17.49 -11.62
N PHE A 127 -5.77 17.71 -12.67
CA PHE A 127 -5.69 18.97 -13.39
C PHE A 127 -6.74 19.02 -14.50
N GLU A 128 -7.50 20.10 -14.51
CA GLU A 128 -8.53 20.42 -15.50
C GLU A 128 -8.11 21.67 -16.27
N LYS A 129 -8.71 21.91 -17.44
CA LYS A 129 -8.38 23.07 -18.28
C LYS A 129 -8.51 24.41 -17.54
N GLU A 130 -9.47 24.51 -16.63
CA GLU A 130 -9.73 25.70 -15.82
C GLU A 130 -8.98 25.73 -14.49
N THR A 131 -8.10 24.75 -14.20
CA THR A 131 -7.34 24.69 -12.95
C THR A 131 -6.44 25.92 -12.80
N GLN A 132 -6.66 26.67 -11.71
CA GLN A 132 -5.92 27.88 -11.36
C GLN A 132 -4.87 27.54 -10.31
N VAL A 133 -3.69 27.10 -10.76
CA VAL A 133 -2.56 26.79 -9.85
C VAL A 133 -2.05 28.08 -9.20
N LYS A 134 -2.11 28.14 -7.87
CA LYS A 134 -1.63 29.27 -7.05
C LYS A 134 -1.51 28.85 -5.60
N LEU A 135 -0.73 29.58 -4.81
CA LEU A 135 -0.71 29.38 -3.36
C LEU A 135 -2.08 29.72 -2.75
N ALA A 136 -2.74 28.72 -2.17
CA ALA A 136 -4.06 28.86 -1.54
C ALA A 136 -4.10 28.31 -0.11
N GLY A 137 -3.43 27.19 0.15
CA GLY A 137 -3.36 26.60 1.48
C GLY A 137 -2.37 27.30 2.41
N HIS A 138 -2.51 27.05 3.71
CA HIS A 138 -1.64 27.66 4.73
C HIS A 138 -0.96 26.65 5.68
N LYS A 139 -1.34 25.36 5.64
CA LYS A 139 -0.87 24.29 6.53
C LYS A 139 0.66 24.29 6.76
N ILE A 140 1.45 24.33 5.70
CA ILE A 140 2.93 24.28 5.78
C ILE A 140 3.50 25.44 6.62
N PHE A 141 2.87 26.61 6.56
CA PHE A 141 3.30 27.80 7.30
C PHE A 141 2.85 27.73 8.75
N ASP A 142 1.61 27.29 8.98
CA ASP A 142 1.05 27.16 10.31
C ASP A 142 1.82 26.13 11.14
N GLU A 143 2.09 24.95 10.57
CA GLU A 143 2.84 23.90 11.26
C GLU A 143 4.30 24.33 11.54
N PHE A 144 4.93 25.06 10.62
CA PHE A 144 6.24 25.63 10.87
C PHE A 144 6.21 26.64 12.04
N GLN A 145 5.22 27.53 12.06
CA GLN A 145 5.05 28.53 13.11
C GLN A 145 4.71 27.89 14.47
N GLU A 146 3.88 26.85 14.48
CA GLU A 146 3.59 26.05 15.68
C GLU A 146 4.86 25.42 16.26
N ALA A 147 5.71 24.83 15.42
CA ALA A 147 6.98 24.28 15.87
C ALA A 147 7.91 25.39 16.41
N LYS A 148 7.91 26.55 15.77
CA LYS A 148 8.68 27.72 16.20
C LYS A 148 8.23 28.25 17.56
N GLU A 149 6.93 28.22 17.87
CA GLU A 149 6.38 28.53 19.20
C GLU A 149 6.93 27.61 20.30
N LEU A 150 7.30 26.38 19.95
CA LEU A 150 7.98 25.41 20.84
C LEU A 150 9.51 25.59 20.87
N GLY A 151 10.03 26.63 20.22
CA GLY A 151 11.47 26.89 20.10
C GLY A 151 12.18 25.95 19.12
N LEU A 152 11.46 25.38 18.14
CA LEU A 152 12.00 24.46 17.15
C LEU A 152 12.00 25.12 15.77
N ASN A 153 13.19 25.28 15.18
CA ASN A 153 13.31 25.66 13.78
C ASN A 153 13.31 24.37 12.93
N THR A 154 12.12 23.97 12.49
CA THR A 154 11.93 22.73 11.71
C THR A 154 12.33 22.91 10.25
N ARG A 155 12.51 21.81 9.53
CA ARG A 155 12.64 21.76 8.06
C ARG A 155 11.28 21.39 7.47
N PRO A 156 10.53 22.32 6.86
CA PRO A 156 9.30 21.99 6.15
C PRO A 156 9.56 21.01 5.01
N VAL A 157 8.71 19.98 4.91
CA VAL A 157 8.74 18.95 3.88
C VAL A 157 7.58 19.18 2.92
N LEU A 158 7.85 19.17 1.62
CA LEU A 158 6.85 19.34 0.59
C LEU A 158 7.14 18.41 -0.58
N VAL A 159 6.11 17.83 -1.19
CA VAL A 159 6.26 17.08 -2.43
C VAL A 159 6.85 18.01 -3.48
N GLY A 160 7.89 17.58 -4.19
CA GLY A 160 8.53 18.36 -5.24
C GLY A 160 7.62 18.55 -6.46
N PRO A 161 7.78 19.65 -7.22
CA PRO A 161 6.87 19.98 -8.30
C PRO A 161 6.87 18.95 -9.44
N PHE A 162 7.99 18.27 -9.70
CA PHE A 162 8.04 17.25 -10.74
C PHE A 162 7.25 16.02 -10.31
N THR A 163 7.49 15.48 -9.12
CA THR A 163 6.72 14.36 -8.55
C THR A 163 5.23 14.72 -8.43
N PHE A 164 4.91 15.96 -8.06
CA PHE A 164 3.53 16.42 -7.99
C PHE A 164 2.83 16.35 -9.36
N LEU A 165 3.47 16.83 -10.44
CA LEU A 165 2.91 16.73 -11.79
C LEU A 165 2.88 15.28 -12.30
N GLN A 166 3.94 14.50 -12.06
CA GLN A 166 4.08 13.12 -12.54
C GLN A 166 3.06 12.14 -11.94
N LEU A 167 2.63 12.40 -10.70
CA LEU A 167 1.72 11.51 -9.99
C LEU A 167 0.26 12.00 -9.99
N SER A 168 -0.03 13.12 -10.66
CA SER A 168 -1.37 13.67 -10.83
C SER A 168 -2.02 13.21 -12.13
N ASP A 169 -3.35 13.22 -12.16
CA ASP A 169 -4.11 12.96 -13.39
C ASP A 169 -4.37 14.28 -14.15
N PHE A 170 -4.55 14.18 -15.46
CA PHE A 170 -4.85 15.32 -16.34
C PHE A 170 -6.11 15.03 -17.15
N GLU A 171 -6.98 16.03 -17.28
CA GLU A 171 -8.11 15.98 -18.22
C GLU A 171 -7.61 15.83 -19.67
N GLU A 172 -8.44 15.22 -20.53
CA GLU A 172 -8.10 15.04 -21.95
C GLU A 172 -7.70 16.37 -22.61
N GLY A 173 -6.51 16.38 -23.24
CA GLY A 173 -5.96 17.56 -23.91
C GLY A 173 -5.21 18.54 -22.99
N VAL A 174 -5.21 18.30 -21.68
CA VAL A 174 -4.42 19.04 -20.69
C VAL A 174 -3.10 18.30 -20.42
N LYS A 175 -1.99 19.04 -20.29
CA LYS A 175 -0.67 18.44 -20.06
C LYS A 175 0.05 19.06 -18.86
N ALA A 176 1.00 18.32 -18.31
CA ALA A 176 1.84 18.79 -17.20
C ALA A 176 2.59 20.09 -17.55
N GLU A 177 3.04 20.23 -18.80
CA GLU A 177 3.77 21.41 -19.27
C GLU A 177 2.96 22.71 -19.18
N ASP A 178 1.63 22.62 -19.27
CA ASP A 178 0.72 23.77 -19.24
C ASP A 178 0.75 24.49 -17.88
N PHE A 179 1.19 23.80 -16.81
CA PHE A 179 1.19 24.30 -15.43
C PHE A 179 2.58 24.61 -14.87
N VAL A 180 3.66 24.45 -15.66
CA VAL A 180 5.04 24.64 -15.18
C VAL A 180 5.24 26.02 -14.57
N ASP A 181 4.83 27.09 -15.27
CA ASP A 181 5.08 28.46 -14.83
C ASP A 181 4.27 28.84 -13.59
N SER A 182 3.00 28.46 -13.55
CA SER A 182 2.11 28.74 -12.42
C SER A 182 2.49 27.93 -11.17
N LEU A 183 2.90 26.66 -11.35
CA LEU A 183 3.40 25.83 -10.26
C LEU A 183 4.72 26.38 -9.71
N VAL A 184 5.69 26.72 -10.57
CA VAL A 184 6.94 27.33 -10.13
C VAL A 184 6.69 28.63 -9.35
N ALA A 185 5.80 29.50 -9.84
CA ALA A 185 5.44 30.73 -9.14
C ALA A 185 4.86 30.42 -7.74
N ALA A 186 3.95 29.46 -7.63
CA ALA A 186 3.36 29.07 -6.36
C ALA A 186 4.40 28.49 -5.38
N TYR A 187 5.35 27.67 -5.83
CA TYR A 187 6.46 27.19 -4.98
C TYR A 187 7.40 28.32 -4.55
N GLN A 188 7.67 29.30 -5.42
CA GLN A 188 8.47 30.47 -5.05
C GLN A 188 7.76 31.37 -4.02
N GLU A 189 6.43 31.45 -4.06
CA GLU A 189 5.64 32.09 -3.00
C GLU A 189 5.73 31.32 -1.67
N VAL A 190 5.71 29.98 -1.71
CA VAL A 190 5.99 29.15 -0.52
C VAL A 190 7.37 29.44 0.03
N PHE A 191 8.40 29.52 -0.81
CA PHE A 191 9.77 29.82 -0.39
C PHE A 191 9.85 31.20 0.28
N ALA A 192 9.25 32.22 -0.33
CA ALA A 192 9.25 33.58 0.19
C ALA A 192 8.58 33.65 1.58
N LYS A 193 7.41 33.02 1.72
CA LYS A 193 6.65 33.04 2.97
C LYS A 193 7.32 32.22 4.08
N LEU A 194 7.92 31.06 3.77
CA LEU A 194 8.71 30.31 4.73
C LEU A 194 9.95 31.08 5.19
N ALA A 195 10.67 31.72 4.27
CA ALA A 195 11.81 32.58 4.60
C ALA A 195 11.41 33.76 5.50
N GLU A 196 10.27 34.41 5.21
CA GLU A 196 9.70 35.48 6.06
C GLU A 196 9.39 34.98 7.47
N LEU A 197 8.84 33.77 7.60
CA LEU A 197 8.58 33.14 8.90
C LEU A 197 9.88 32.69 9.59
N GLY A 198 11.03 32.74 8.91
CA GLY A 198 12.34 32.44 9.46
C GLY A 198 12.79 30.99 9.28
N ALA A 199 12.16 30.23 8.37
CA ALA A 199 12.71 28.95 7.93
C ALA A 199 14.05 29.19 7.23
N THR A 200 15.00 28.30 7.44
CA THR A 200 16.34 28.37 6.82
C THR A 200 16.50 27.38 5.68
N ARG A 201 15.69 26.31 5.67
CA ARG A 201 15.78 25.22 4.71
C ARG A 201 14.40 24.66 4.41
N ILE A 202 14.22 24.16 3.19
CA ILE A 202 13.04 23.38 2.77
C ILE A 202 13.50 22.05 2.15
N GLN A 203 12.75 20.98 2.40
CA GLN A 203 12.88 19.69 1.73
C GLN A 203 11.84 19.56 0.64
N LEU A 204 12.28 19.28 -0.58
CA LEU A 204 11.44 18.94 -1.72
C LEU A 204 11.60 17.46 -2.06
N ASP A 205 10.53 16.70 -1.88
CA ASP A 205 10.51 15.26 -2.14
C ASP A 205 10.28 14.97 -3.62
N GLU A 206 11.33 14.55 -4.32
CA GLU A 206 11.30 14.16 -5.73
C GLU A 206 11.44 12.66 -5.94
N ALA A 207 10.56 11.90 -5.29
CA ALA A 207 10.55 10.45 -5.33
C ALA A 207 10.32 9.88 -6.74
N ALA A 208 9.68 10.61 -7.65
CA ALA A 208 9.46 10.15 -9.02
C ALA A 208 10.77 9.94 -9.80
N LEU A 209 11.87 10.59 -9.40
CA LEU A 209 13.18 10.48 -10.06
C LEU A 209 13.82 9.10 -9.97
N VAL A 210 13.33 8.21 -9.10
CA VAL A 210 13.86 6.84 -8.97
C VAL A 210 13.26 5.87 -10.00
N LYS A 211 12.21 6.29 -10.73
CA LYS A 211 11.63 5.53 -11.85
C LYS A 211 12.52 5.60 -13.10
N ASP A 212 12.19 4.81 -14.11
CA ASP A 212 12.77 5.00 -15.45
C ASP A 212 12.24 6.30 -16.04
N LEU A 213 13.14 7.21 -16.42
CA LEU A 213 12.78 8.53 -16.95
C LEU A 213 12.99 8.59 -18.47
N THR A 214 11.97 9.05 -19.18
CA THR A 214 12.05 9.44 -20.59
C THR A 214 12.84 10.76 -20.76
N ALA A 215 13.21 11.08 -22.01
CA ALA A 215 13.89 12.33 -22.31
C ALA A 215 12.99 13.55 -22.02
N GLU A 216 11.70 13.42 -22.28
CA GLU A 216 10.67 14.43 -22.05
C GLU A 216 10.47 14.69 -20.56
N GLU A 217 10.33 13.63 -19.75
CA GLU A 217 10.21 13.74 -18.29
C GLU A 217 11.45 14.38 -17.66
N LYS A 218 12.65 13.97 -18.11
CA LYS A 218 13.90 14.59 -17.68
C LYS A 218 13.97 16.07 -18.05
N ALA A 219 13.52 16.45 -19.26
CA ALA A 219 13.47 17.84 -19.68
C ALA A 219 12.47 18.66 -18.85
N LEU A 220 11.30 18.08 -18.52
CA LEU A 220 10.30 18.70 -17.65
C LEU A 220 10.86 18.94 -16.24
N PHE A 221 11.51 17.95 -15.64
CA PHE A 221 12.19 18.09 -14.34
C PHE A 221 13.21 19.24 -14.36
N LEU A 222 14.08 19.29 -15.36
CA LEU A 222 15.08 20.34 -15.48
C LEU A 222 14.47 21.71 -15.72
N ASN A 223 13.40 21.80 -16.51
CA ASN A 223 12.67 23.06 -16.74
C ASN A 223 12.08 23.61 -15.43
N LEU A 224 11.41 22.76 -14.65
CA LEU A 224 10.85 23.12 -13.34
C LEU A 224 11.94 23.62 -12.40
N TYR A 225 13.00 22.85 -12.21
CA TYR A 225 14.02 23.15 -11.20
C TYR A 225 14.94 24.31 -11.59
N ASN A 226 15.29 24.47 -12.87
CA ASN A 226 16.06 25.64 -13.31
C ASN A 226 15.29 26.94 -13.08
N LYS A 227 13.96 26.95 -13.29
CA LYS A 227 13.12 28.12 -13.01
C LYS A 227 12.91 28.32 -11.51
N LEU A 228 12.58 27.26 -10.78
CA LEU A 228 12.33 27.31 -9.33
C LEU A 228 13.56 27.82 -8.57
N LEU A 229 14.73 27.26 -8.86
CA LEU A 229 15.97 27.59 -8.16
C LEU A 229 16.65 28.87 -8.63
N ALA A 230 16.10 29.56 -9.64
CA ALA A 230 16.59 30.87 -10.07
C ALA A 230 16.51 31.91 -8.93
N ASP A 231 15.55 31.74 -8.01
CA ASP A 231 15.47 32.53 -6.79
C ASP A 231 14.94 31.67 -5.63
N LYS A 232 15.86 31.24 -4.76
CA LYS A 232 15.56 30.44 -3.57
C LYS A 232 15.00 31.27 -2.40
N LYS A 233 14.89 32.59 -2.54
CA LYS A 233 14.42 33.51 -1.49
C LYS A 233 15.22 33.42 -0.17
N GLY A 234 16.49 33.00 -0.27
CA GLY A 234 17.37 32.80 0.89
C GLY A 234 17.19 31.47 1.63
N LEU A 235 16.31 30.58 1.17
CA LEU A 235 16.21 29.22 1.68
C LEU A 235 17.30 28.33 1.09
N GLU A 236 17.84 27.45 1.92
CA GLU A 236 18.52 26.26 1.44
C GLU A 236 17.50 25.24 0.94
N VAL A 237 17.76 24.63 -0.21
CA VAL A 237 16.90 23.61 -0.81
C VAL A 237 17.58 22.26 -0.72
N LEU A 238 16.95 21.34 0.01
CA LEU A 238 17.22 19.91 -0.02
C LEU A 238 16.30 19.25 -1.05
N LEU A 239 16.87 18.65 -2.09
CA LEU A 239 16.13 17.77 -2.98
C LEU A 239 16.28 16.33 -2.48
N GLN A 240 15.20 15.75 -1.98
CA GLN A 240 15.18 14.44 -1.33
C GLN A 240 14.59 13.39 -2.27
N THR A 241 15.28 12.25 -2.41
CA THR A 241 14.80 11.07 -3.14
C THR A 241 14.82 9.84 -2.24
N TYR A 242 14.00 8.84 -2.55
CA TYR A 242 13.90 7.60 -1.77
C TYR A 242 13.27 6.45 -2.57
N PHE A 243 13.38 5.22 -2.05
CA PHE A 243 12.87 3.97 -2.62
C PHE A 243 13.68 3.40 -3.80
N GLY A 244 14.81 4.00 -4.14
CA GLY A 244 15.66 3.56 -5.23
C GLY A 244 16.77 4.57 -5.55
N ASP A 245 17.41 4.38 -6.70
CA ASP A 245 18.46 5.27 -7.19
C ASP A 245 18.04 6.08 -8.42
N VAL A 246 18.74 7.18 -8.63
CA VAL A 246 18.42 8.24 -9.61
C VAL A 246 19.33 8.19 -10.85
N ARG A 247 19.78 6.99 -11.24
CA ARG A 247 20.83 6.80 -12.27
C ARG A 247 20.58 7.54 -13.60
N ASP A 248 19.33 7.73 -14.01
CA ASP A 248 18.98 8.38 -15.29
C ASP A 248 19.18 9.91 -15.28
N VAL A 249 19.11 10.53 -14.10
CA VAL A 249 19.18 11.98 -13.92
C VAL A 249 20.33 12.41 -13.02
N TYR A 250 21.10 11.48 -12.46
CA TYR A 250 22.12 11.77 -11.44
C TYR A 250 23.09 12.89 -11.86
N ALA A 251 23.62 12.82 -13.09
CA ALA A 251 24.55 13.83 -13.60
C ALA A 251 23.95 15.24 -13.65
N ASP A 252 22.67 15.37 -14.00
CA ASP A 252 22.00 16.67 -14.03
C ASP A 252 21.60 17.11 -12.62
N LEU A 253 21.11 16.16 -11.81
CA LEU A 253 20.71 16.38 -10.42
C LEU A 253 21.84 16.99 -9.58
N VAL A 254 23.06 16.45 -9.66
CA VAL A 254 24.20 16.97 -8.91
C VAL A 254 24.68 18.33 -9.43
N ASN A 255 24.32 18.72 -10.65
CA ASN A 255 24.66 20.02 -11.22
C ASN A 255 23.58 21.10 -10.98
N LEU A 256 22.42 20.74 -10.44
CA LEU A 256 21.39 21.73 -10.07
C LEU A 256 21.89 22.65 -8.93
N PRO A 257 21.45 23.92 -8.88
CA PRO A 257 21.83 24.88 -7.83
C PRO A 257 21.10 24.65 -6.49
N VAL A 258 20.86 23.39 -6.13
CA VAL A 258 20.41 22.95 -4.80
C VAL A 258 21.58 22.96 -3.81
N ASP A 259 21.27 23.09 -2.53
CA ASP A 259 22.27 23.12 -1.44
C ASP A 259 22.56 21.72 -0.89
N ALA A 260 21.57 20.84 -0.97
CA ALA A 260 21.68 19.46 -0.51
C ALA A 260 20.90 18.47 -1.37
N ILE A 261 21.39 17.22 -1.40
CA ILE A 261 20.76 16.12 -2.12
C ILE A 261 20.62 14.93 -1.17
N GLY A 262 19.40 14.41 -1.04
CA GLY A 262 19.09 13.21 -0.28
C GLY A 262 18.97 11.98 -1.16
N LEU A 263 19.74 10.95 -0.84
CA LEU A 263 19.81 9.70 -1.60
C LEU A 263 19.62 8.50 -0.67
N ASP A 264 18.94 7.48 -1.19
CA ASP A 264 18.67 6.23 -0.49
C ASP A 264 19.81 5.22 -0.71
N PHE A 265 20.50 4.85 0.37
CA PHE A 265 21.58 3.86 0.38
C PHE A 265 21.11 2.47 0.83
N VAL A 266 19.82 2.31 1.13
CA VAL A 266 19.22 1.04 1.54
C VAL A 266 18.60 0.35 0.33
N GLU A 267 17.74 1.05 -0.42
CA GLU A 267 17.07 0.50 -1.62
C GLU A 267 17.73 0.94 -2.93
N GLY A 268 18.56 1.99 -2.89
CA GLY A 268 19.25 2.50 -4.07
C GLY A 268 20.46 1.67 -4.48
N LYS A 269 20.23 0.63 -5.30
CA LYS A 269 21.25 -0.31 -5.80
C LYS A 269 22.49 0.36 -6.41
N LYS A 270 22.30 1.47 -7.13
CA LYS A 270 23.39 2.22 -7.77
C LYS A 270 23.82 3.47 -7.02
N THR A 271 23.16 3.83 -5.92
CA THR A 271 23.43 5.08 -5.20
C THR A 271 24.89 5.23 -4.81
N LEU A 272 25.49 4.20 -4.20
CA LEU A 272 26.91 4.26 -3.79
C LEU A 272 27.86 4.39 -4.99
N GLU A 273 27.58 3.67 -6.09
CA GLU A 273 28.36 3.74 -7.33
C GLU A 273 28.32 5.15 -7.94
N LEU A 274 27.12 5.74 -8.02
CA LEU A 274 26.90 7.09 -8.53
C LEU A 274 27.66 8.14 -7.70
N VAL A 275 27.54 8.09 -6.38
CA VAL A 275 28.18 9.02 -5.46
C VAL A 275 29.71 8.90 -5.49
N LYS A 276 30.25 7.68 -5.67
CA LYS A 276 31.69 7.49 -5.91
C LYS A 276 32.17 8.07 -7.23
N GLY A 277 31.31 8.05 -8.25
CA GLY A 277 31.63 8.56 -9.58
C GLY A 277 31.82 10.08 -9.59
N ALA A 278 30.89 10.82 -8.98
CA ALA A 278 30.97 12.28 -8.87
C ALA A 278 29.93 12.85 -7.90
N PHE A 279 30.35 13.24 -6.69
CA PHE A 279 29.53 14.07 -5.79
C PHE A 279 30.19 15.45 -5.58
N PRO A 280 29.49 16.58 -5.78
CA PRO A 280 30.08 17.91 -5.66
C PRO A 280 30.46 18.26 -4.23
N ALA A 281 31.63 18.90 -4.04
CA ALA A 281 32.14 19.29 -2.72
C ALA A 281 31.35 20.46 -2.09
N ASP A 282 30.70 21.29 -2.90
CA ASP A 282 29.87 22.41 -2.46
C ASP A 282 28.49 21.97 -1.93
N LYS A 283 28.12 20.70 -2.08
CA LYS A 283 26.80 20.18 -1.69
C LYS A 283 26.88 19.32 -0.44
N THR A 284 25.79 19.31 0.32
CA THR A 284 25.61 18.38 1.44
C THR A 284 24.88 17.13 0.98
N LEU A 285 25.45 15.95 1.26
CA LEU A 285 24.79 14.67 1.04
C LEU A 285 23.96 14.28 2.25
N TYR A 286 22.67 14.04 2.04
CA TYR A 286 21.79 13.43 3.03
C TYR A 286 21.77 11.93 2.75
N ALA A 287 22.53 11.18 3.53
CA ALA A 287 22.73 9.75 3.37
C ALA A 287 21.61 8.99 4.09
N GLY A 288 20.61 8.54 3.33
CA GLY A 288 19.53 7.69 3.82
C GLY A 288 20.03 6.28 4.09
N ILE A 289 20.47 6.02 5.33
CA ILE A 289 21.17 4.78 5.73
C ILE A 289 20.39 3.94 6.75
N VAL A 290 19.40 4.52 7.42
CA VAL A 290 18.51 3.80 8.35
C VAL A 290 17.20 3.48 7.66
N ASN A 291 16.88 2.20 7.50
CA ASN A 291 15.71 1.76 6.72
C ASN A 291 14.40 2.31 7.30
N GLY A 292 13.64 3.10 6.52
CA GLY A 292 12.34 3.65 6.92
C GLY A 292 11.11 2.80 6.54
N LYS A 293 11.29 1.63 5.92
CA LYS A 293 10.24 0.72 5.41
C LYS A 293 10.17 -0.63 6.12
N ASN A 294 11.13 -0.96 6.99
CA ASN A 294 11.14 -2.20 7.75
C ASN A 294 11.42 -1.98 9.23
N ILE A 295 11.16 -3.01 10.02
CA ILE A 295 11.26 -2.94 11.48
C ILE A 295 12.54 -3.55 12.05
N TRP A 296 13.44 -4.04 11.22
CA TRP A 296 14.63 -4.71 11.71
C TRP A 296 15.61 -3.69 12.25
N ARG A 297 16.26 -4.05 13.37
CA ARG A 297 17.37 -3.30 13.94
C ARG A 297 18.45 -3.16 12.88
N ASN A 298 18.99 -1.95 12.71
CA ASN A 298 20.05 -1.70 11.76
C ASN A 298 21.33 -2.45 12.17
N ASN A 299 21.96 -3.14 11.22
CA ASN A 299 23.30 -3.67 11.41
C ASN A 299 24.32 -2.55 11.19
N TYR A 300 24.89 -2.04 12.29
CA TYR A 300 25.75 -0.87 12.25
C TYR A 300 27.03 -1.13 11.45
N GLU A 301 27.60 -2.34 11.50
CA GLU A 301 28.80 -2.66 10.70
C GLU A 301 28.52 -2.56 9.19
N LYS A 302 27.38 -3.07 8.73
CA LYS A 302 26.99 -2.98 7.31
C LYS A 302 26.79 -1.53 6.89
N SER A 303 26.06 -0.74 7.69
CA SER A 303 25.81 0.68 7.43
C SER A 303 27.10 1.49 7.42
N LEU A 304 27.99 1.29 8.40
CA LEU A 304 29.28 1.98 8.50
C LEU A 304 30.19 1.63 7.32
N ALA A 305 30.22 0.37 6.88
CA ALA A 305 31.00 -0.04 5.70
C ALA A 305 30.53 0.65 4.41
N VAL A 306 29.24 0.96 4.28
CA VAL A 306 28.72 1.79 3.18
C VAL A 306 29.15 3.25 3.36
N LEU A 307 29.00 3.81 4.57
CA LEU A 307 29.34 5.21 4.86
C LEU A 307 30.84 5.51 4.68
N GLU A 308 31.73 4.58 5.02
CA GLU A 308 33.19 4.70 4.81
C GLU A 308 33.59 4.83 3.34
N GLN A 309 32.72 4.34 2.44
CA GLN A 309 32.96 4.36 1.00
C GLN A 309 32.42 5.61 0.30
N ILE A 310 31.72 6.50 1.03
CA ILE A 310 31.14 7.73 0.50
C ILE A 310 32.22 8.81 0.46
N PRO A 311 32.56 9.36 -0.73
CA PRO A 311 33.59 10.41 -0.85
C PRO A 311 33.12 11.82 -0.47
N ALA A 312 31.83 12.02 -0.19
CA ALA A 312 31.28 13.34 0.12
C ALA A 312 31.86 13.92 1.42
N GLU A 313 32.29 15.19 1.39
CA GLU A 313 32.88 15.87 2.56
C GLU A 313 31.81 16.23 3.61
N ASN A 314 30.65 16.70 3.16
CA ASN A 314 29.53 17.12 4.01
C ASN A 314 28.43 16.07 3.98
N ILE A 315 28.27 15.32 5.08
CA ILE A 315 27.29 14.24 5.20
C ILE A 315 26.35 14.49 6.37
N VAL A 316 25.05 14.41 6.11
CA VAL A 316 23.98 14.32 7.11
C VAL A 316 23.44 12.90 7.10
N LEU A 317 23.42 12.23 8.26
CA LEU A 317 22.82 10.91 8.36
C LEU A 317 21.31 11.01 8.49
N THR A 318 20.59 10.20 7.73
CA THR A 318 19.12 10.19 7.76
C THR A 318 18.50 8.81 7.54
N SER A 319 17.17 8.75 7.72
CA SER A 319 16.37 7.58 7.33
C SER A 319 16.30 7.47 5.81
N SER A 320 16.22 6.26 5.26
CA SER A 320 16.20 6.01 3.81
C SER A 320 14.97 6.58 3.12
N CYS A 321 13.86 6.66 3.84
CA CYS A 321 12.61 7.32 3.46
C CYS A 321 11.94 7.88 4.73
N SER A 322 10.71 8.40 4.61
CA SER A 322 9.90 8.77 5.77
C SER A 322 9.69 7.56 6.69
N LEU A 323 9.72 7.77 8.01
CA LEU A 323 9.40 6.73 9.00
C LEU A 323 7.90 6.42 9.06
N LEU A 324 7.06 7.08 8.24
CA LEU A 324 5.64 6.78 8.06
C LEU A 324 5.33 5.28 7.82
N HIS A 325 6.28 4.56 7.22
CA HIS A 325 6.10 3.16 6.81
C HIS A 325 6.51 2.13 7.87
N VAL A 326 6.84 2.57 9.08
CA VAL A 326 7.12 1.69 10.23
C VAL A 326 6.23 2.05 11.42
N PRO A 327 6.04 1.14 12.39
CA PRO A 327 5.23 1.45 13.55
C PRO A 327 5.89 2.48 14.46
N PHE A 328 5.16 2.93 15.49
CA PHE A 328 5.59 4.06 16.31
C PHE A 328 6.79 3.74 17.23
N THR A 329 6.67 2.75 18.11
CA THR A 329 7.73 2.38 19.07
C THR A 329 7.59 0.92 19.52
N THR A 330 8.72 0.26 19.76
CA THR A 330 8.75 -1.09 20.36
C THR A 330 8.39 -1.09 21.84
N ALA A 331 8.33 0.06 22.52
CA ALA A 331 8.02 0.17 23.96
C ALA A 331 6.63 -0.37 24.34
N ASN A 332 5.72 -0.47 23.36
CA ASN A 332 4.35 -0.94 23.55
C ASN A 332 4.16 -2.42 23.15
N GLU A 333 5.25 -3.15 22.91
CA GLU A 333 5.25 -4.53 22.45
C GLU A 333 5.58 -5.52 23.58
N GLU A 334 4.99 -6.71 23.51
CA GLU A 334 5.13 -7.78 24.52
C GLU A 334 5.91 -8.95 23.91
N PHE A 335 7.15 -8.70 23.50
CA PHE A 335 8.06 -9.75 23.02
C PHE A 335 9.14 -10.04 24.05
N GLU A 336 9.63 -11.28 24.08
CA GLU A 336 10.83 -11.64 24.84
C GLU A 336 12.03 -10.76 24.42
N PRO A 337 12.94 -10.39 25.33
CA PRO A 337 14.07 -9.52 25.00
C PRO A 337 14.91 -10.02 23.81
N ALA A 338 15.10 -11.34 23.70
CA ALA A 338 15.83 -11.97 22.60
C ALA A 338 15.18 -11.74 21.22
N ILE A 339 13.88 -11.44 21.17
CA ILE A 339 13.15 -11.07 19.95
C ILE A 339 13.16 -9.55 19.80
N LEU A 340 12.74 -8.84 20.85
CA LEU A 340 12.54 -7.39 20.84
C LEU A 340 13.81 -6.61 20.46
N ASN A 341 14.99 -7.11 20.87
CA ASN A 341 16.27 -6.47 20.56
C ASN A 341 16.56 -6.38 19.06
N HIS A 342 16.00 -7.29 18.26
CA HIS A 342 16.14 -7.27 16.79
C HIS A 342 15.15 -6.33 16.09
N PHE A 343 14.25 -5.67 16.82
CA PHE A 343 13.30 -4.72 16.25
C PHE A 343 13.66 -3.27 16.57
N ALA A 344 13.47 -2.39 15.60
CA ALA A 344 13.53 -0.95 15.73
C ALA A 344 12.35 -0.32 14.97
N PHE A 345 11.39 0.25 15.70
CA PHE A 345 10.30 1.01 15.12
C PHE A 345 10.71 2.49 14.98
N ALA A 346 9.80 3.42 14.69
CA ALA A 346 10.17 4.80 14.37
C ALA A 346 10.99 5.50 15.48
N VAL A 347 10.59 5.36 16.75
CA VAL A 347 11.30 5.93 17.90
C VAL A 347 12.70 5.32 18.04
N GLU A 348 12.83 4.01 17.89
CA GLU A 348 14.12 3.33 18.02
C GLU A 348 15.05 3.59 16.83
N LYS A 349 14.51 3.87 15.64
CA LYS A 349 15.30 4.31 14.48
C LYS A 349 15.96 5.67 14.69
N LEU A 350 15.40 6.53 15.57
CA LEU A 350 16.07 7.76 15.97
C LEU A 350 17.34 7.47 16.79
N ASP A 351 17.28 6.44 17.66
CA ASP A 351 18.47 5.97 18.37
C ASP A 351 19.52 5.42 17.40
N GLU A 352 19.11 4.67 16.36
CA GLU A 352 20.04 4.15 15.34
C GLU A 352 20.80 5.24 14.60
N ILE A 353 20.10 6.32 14.19
CA ILE A 353 20.73 7.46 13.51
C ILE A 353 21.74 8.15 14.45
N ARG A 354 21.36 8.36 15.71
CA ARG A 354 22.24 8.96 16.73
C ARG A 354 23.47 8.09 16.98
N ASP A 355 23.27 6.79 17.14
CA ASP A 355 24.35 5.85 17.42
C ASP A 355 25.34 5.79 16.26
N LEU A 356 24.86 5.71 15.01
CA LEU A 356 25.72 5.77 13.82
C LEU A 356 26.52 7.08 13.74
N ASP A 357 25.92 8.23 14.05
CA ASP A 357 26.66 9.50 14.12
C ASP A 357 27.71 9.48 15.23
N ALA A 358 27.36 9.00 16.43
CA ALA A 358 28.28 8.89 17.55
C ALA A 358 29.47 7.97 17.22
N ILE A 359 29.23 6.81 16.57
CA ILE A 359 30.29 5.88 16.15
C ILE A 359 31.25 6.56 15.18
N ARG A 360 30.74 7.25 14.15
CA ARG A 360 31.58 7.97 13.18
C ARG A 360 32.42 9.08 13.82
N ASN A 361 31.95 9.66 14.91
CA ASN A 361 32.67 10.69 15.67
C ASN A 361 33.56 10.09 16.79
N GLY A 362 33.72 8.76 16.86
CA GLY A 362 34.57 8.09 17.85
C GLY A 362 33.99 8.02 19.27
N GLN A 363 32.67 8.19 19.41
CA GLN A 363 31.94 8.28 20.68
C GLN A 363 30.94 7.14 20.91
N GLY A 364 30.83 6.19 19.98
CA GLY A 364 29.79 5.13 19.99
C GLY A 364 30.31 3.70 20.16
N GLU A 365 31.48 3.49 20.75
CA GLU A 365 32.11 2.15 20.87
C GLU A 365 31.21 1.11 21.57
N GLU A 366 30.54 1.50 22.66
CA GLU A 366 29.64 0.62 23.41
C GLU A 366 28.41 0.21 22.58
N ALA A 367 27.78 1.17 21.89
CA ALA A 367 26.63 0.91 21.03
C ALA A 367 26.99 -0.01 19.87
N LEU A 368 28.18 0.20 19.27
CA LEU A 368 28.69 -0.67 18.23
C LEU A 368 28.97 -2.10 18.76
N ALA A 369 29.60 -2.23 19.92
CA ALA A 369 29.89 -3.54 20.53
C ALA A 369 28.60 -4.34 20.81
N ALA A 370 27.59 -3.70 21.40
CA ALA A 370 26.29 -4.32 21.65
C ALA A 370 25.56 -4.73 20.36
N ASN A 371 25.61 -3.89 19.32
CA ASN A 371 25.04 -4.21 18.01
C ASN A 371 25.74 -5.42 17.38
N LYS A 372 27.08 -5.49 17.44
CA LYS A 372 27.85 -6.63 16.94
C LYS A 372 27.49 -7.93 17.66
N GLU A 373 27.36 -7.89 18.99
CA GLU A 373 26.98 -9.06 19.78
C GLU A 373 25.58 -9.59 19.38
N LEU A 374 24.63 -8.67 19.17
CA LEU A 374 23.29 -9.02 18.71
C LEU A 374 23.30 -9.76 17.36
N PHE A 375 24.11 -9.29 16.40
CA PHE A 375 24.19 -9.91 15.06
C PHE A 375 25.12 -11.12 14.97
N ALA A 376 26.00 -11.33 15.96
CA ALA A 376 26.81 -12.54 16.06
C ALA A 376 26.02 -13.75 16.59
N THR A 377 24.88 -13.51 17.23
CA THR A 377 24.03 -14.54 17.79
C THR A 377 23.04 -15.05 16.75
N GLU A 378 22.96 -16.38 16.59
CA GLU A 378 21.96 -17.00 15.72
C GLU A 378 20.55 -16.79 16.30
N ARG A 379 19.69 -16.14 15.51
CA ARG A 379 18.35 -15.70 15.94
C ARG A 379 17.29 -16.79 15.84
N VAL A 380 17.37 -17.64 14.81
CA VAL A 380 16.43 -18.72 14.51
C VAL A 380 17.15 -19.93 13.92
N GLY A 381 16.77 -21.14 14.33
CA GLY A 381 17.30 -22.37 13.74
C GLY A 381 16.62 -22.73 12.42
N GLU A 382 17.34 -23.45 11.56
CA GLU A 382 16.84 -23.90 10.24
C GLU A 382 15.91 -25.12 10.32
N ASN A 383 14.86 -25.15 9.50
CA ASN A 383 14.04 -26.33 9.27
C ASN A 383 14.60 -27.18 8.10
N ALA A 384 15.35 -28.24 8.44
CA ALA A 384 15.99 -29.11 7.45
C ALA A 384 15.00 -29.82 6.50
N GLU A 385 13.81 -30.20 6.97
CA GLU A 385 12.78 -30.85 6.15
C GLU A 385 12.21 -29.88 5.11
N LEU A 386 11.87 -28.67 5.54
CA LEU A 386 11.38 -27.62 4.64
C LEU A 386 12.43 -27.25 3.59
N ARG A 387 13.70 -27.12 4.01
CA ARG A 387 14.82 -26.87 3.09
C ARG A 387 14.97 -27.97 2.05
N ALA A 388 14.86 -29.24 2.47
CA ALA A 388 14.88 -30.37 1.55
C ALA A 388 13.67 -30.36 0.58
N ARG A 389 12.47 -30.01 1.07
CA ARG A 389 11.25 -29.87 0.26
C ARG A 389 11.42 -28.80 -0.83
N ILE A 390 11.96 -27.63 -0.48
CA ILE A 390 12.24 -26.55 -1.43
C ILE A 390 13.32 -26.96 -2.44
N ALA A 391 14.40 -27.59 -1.98
CA ALA A 391 15.49 -28.05 -2.85
C ALA A 391 15.06 -29.16 -3.82
N GLY A 392 13.98 -29.89 -3.51
CA GLY A 392 13.41 -30.94 -4.35
C GLY A 392 12.41 -30.46 -5.41
N LEU A 393 12.08 -29.16 -5.45
CA LEU A 393 11.15 -28.61 -6.43
C LEU A 393 11.71 -28.69 -7.86
N THR A 394 10.83 -29.03 -8.80
CA THR A 394 11.11 -29.17 -10.24
C THR A 394 10.16 -28.30 -11.07
N ASP A 395 10.45 -28.10 -12.36
CA ASP A 395 9.59 -27.32 -13.26
C ASP A 395 8.14 -27.85 -13.34
N ALA A 396 7.96 -29.15 -13.10
CA ALA A 396 6.64 -29.78 -13.06
C ALA A 396 5.80 -29.29 -11.86
N ASP A 397 6.43 -28.96 -10.73
CA ASP A 397 5.73 -28.47 -9.54
C ASP A 397 5.11 -27.09 -9.71
N TYR A 398 5.47 -26.37 -10.78
CA TYR A 398 4.95 -25.06 -11.12
C TYR A 398 3.97 -25.09 -12.30
N THR A 399 3.67 -26.26 -12.87
CA THR A 399 2.90 -26.34 -14.13
C THR A 399 1.62 -27.13 -13.93
N ARG A 400 0.48 -26.46 -14.14
CA ARG A 400 -0.84 -27.08 -14.09
C ARG A 400 -1.12 -27.83 -15.39
N LEU A 401 -1.70 -29.03 -15.28
CA LEU A 401 -2.11 -29.84 -16.42
C LEU A 401 -3.61 -30.20 -16.34
N PRO A 402 -4.32 -30.26 -17.48
CA PRO A 402 -3.89 -29.86 -18.82
C PRO A 402 -3.74 -28.33 -18.96
N ALA A 403 -3.37 -27.86 -20.15
CA ALA A 403 -3.23 -26.44 -20.44
C ALA A 403 -4.59 -25.70 -20.33
N PHE A 404 -4.54 -24.39 -20.09
CA PHE A 404 -5.71 -23.54 -19.82
C PHE A 404 -6.91 -23.80 -20.74
N ALA A 405 -6.73 -23.79 -22.07
CA ALA A 405 -7.83 -23.98 -23.01
C ALA A 405 -8.57 -25.34 -22.88
N GLU A 406 -7.88 -26.41 -22.46
CA GLU A 406 -8.53 -27.70 -22.18
C GLU A 406 -9.23 -27.69 -20.82
N ARG A 407 -8.65 -27.00 -19.83
CA ARG A 407 -9.28 -26.81 -18.51
C ARG A 407 -10.54 -25.97 -18.60
N GLU A 408 -10.51 -24.87 -19.34
CA GLU A 408 -11.64 -23.97 -19.58
C GLU A 408 -12.87 -24.77 -20.03
N ALA A 409 -12.70 -25.68 -21.01
CA ALA A 409 -13.77 -26.55 -21.49
C ALA A 409 -14.25 -27.59 -20.44
N ILE A 410 -13.33 -28.15 -19.64
CA ILE A 410 -13.68 -29.08 -18.56
C ILE A 410 -14.50 -28.35 -17.48
N GLN A 411 -14.09 -27.14 -17.11
CA GLN A 411 -14.73 -26.30 -16.10
C GLN A 411 -16.11 -25.83 -16.58
N GLU A 412 -16.25 -25.45 -17.84
CA GLU A 412 -17.55 -25.07 -18.44
C GLU A 412 -18.58 -26.21 -18.31
N GLU A 413 -18.20 -27.45 -18.64
CA GLU A 413 -19.10 -28.61 -18.50
C GLU A 413 -19.33 -28.99 -17.02
N ALA A 414 -18.35 -28.78 -16.14
CA ALA A 414 -18.48 -29.11 -14.72
C ALA A 414 -19.43 -28.15 -13.98
N PHE A 415 -19.29 -26.83 -14.20
CA PHE A 415 -20.05 -25.82 -13.45
C PHE A 415 -21.34 -25.39 -14.14
N LYS A 416 -21.42 -25.44 -15.48
CA LYS A 416 -22.59 -25.02 -16.28
C LYS A 416 -23.10 -23.62 -15.89
N LEU A 417 -22.17 -22.70 -15.67
CA LEU A 417 -22.48 -21.32 -15.31
C LEU A 417 -23.19 -20.62 -16.48
N PRO A 418 -24.11 -19.68 -16.21
CA PRO A 418 -24.69 -18.86 -17.27
C PRO A 418 -23.65 -17.89 -17.84
N ALA A 419 -23.94 -17.32 -19.01
CA ALA A 419 -23.17 -16.18 -19.50
C ALA A 419 -23.16 -15.04 -18.48
N LEU A 420 -22.05 -14.29 -18.40
CA LEU A 420 -21.86 -13.20 -17.42
C LEU A 420 -22.08 -13.65 -15.97
N PRO A 421 -21.44 -14.74 -15.48
CA PRO A 421 -21.67 -15.24 -14.14
C PRO A 421 -21.41 -14.16 -13.09
N THR A 422 -22.31 -14.07 -12.11
CA THR A 422 -22.25 -13.12 -11.01
C THR A 422 -21.58 -13.75 -9.80
N THR A 423 -20.70 -12.98 -9.16
CA THR A 423 -20.08 -13.37 -7.90
C THR A 423 -19.70 -12.14 -7.09
N THR A 424 -19.17 -12.37 -5.89
CA THR A 424 -18.48 -11.33 -5.12
C THR A 424 -17.04 -11.79 -4.83
N ILE A 425 -16.25 -10.89 -4.27
CA ILE A 425 -14.81 -11.13 -4.08
C ILE A 425 -14.52 -12.00 -2.86
N GLY A 426 -15.31 -11.92 -1.78
CA GLY A 426 -15.09 -12.74 -0.58
C GLY A 426 -15.80 -12.19 0.66
N SER A 427 -15.24 -11.14 1.25
CA SER A 427 -15.73 -10.62 2.53
C SER A 427 -17.06 -9.89 2.44
N PHE A 428 -17.90 -10.08 3.46
CA PHE A 428 -19.14 -9.32 3.70
C PHE A 428 -18.99 -8.33 4.88
N PRO A 429 -19.96 -7.41 5.09
CA PRO A 429 -19.92 -6.41 6.15
C PRO A 429 -19.51 -6.97 7.53
N GLN A 430 -18.38 -6.51 8.04
CA GLN A 430 -17.88 -6.91 9.36
C GLN A 430 -18.56 -6.06 10.43
N THR A 431 -19.76 -6.46 10.85
CA THR A 431 -20.62 -5.68 11.77
C THR A 431 -19.97 -5.48 13.15
N LYS A 432 -20.55 -4.57 13.96
CA LYS A 432 -20.15 -4.41 15.36
C LYS A 432 -20.27 -5.73 16.13
N GLU A 433 -21.30 -6.52 15.84
CA GLU A 433 -21.54 -7.81 16.46
C GLU A 433 -20.48 -8.85 16.06
N VAL A 434 -20.20 -9.02 14.77
CA VAL A 434 -19.14 -9.95 14.30
C VAL A 434 -17.80 -9.63 14.97
N ARG A 435 -17.44 -8.33 15.03
CA ARG A 435 -16.21 -7.89 15.70
C ARG A 435 -16.24 -8.14 17.22
N ALA A 436 -17.39 -7.91 17.87
CA ALA A 436 -17.55 -8.14 19.30
C ALA A 436 -17.45 -9.63 19.65
N LYS A 437 -18.11 -10.51 18.88
CA LYS A 437 -18.06 -11.97 19.06
C LYS A 437 -16.64 -12.51 18.86
N ARG A 438 -15.94 -12.07 17.81
CA ARG A 438 -14.53 -12.42 17.58
C ARG A 438 -13.64 -11.96 18.74
N LEU A 439 -13.85 -10.74 19.25
CA LEU A 439 -13.09 -10.23 20.40
C LEU A 439 -13.37 -11.03 21.68
N ALA A 440 -14.64 -11.34 21.96
CA ALA A 440 -15.02 -12.15 23.11
C ALA A 440 -14.39 -13.55 23.06
N TYR A 441 -14.42 -14.20 21.88
CA TYR A 441 -13.73 -15.47 21.66
C TYR A 441 -12.22 -15.35 21.89
N ARG A 442 -11.55 -14.34 21.32
CA ARG A 442 -10.10 -14.11 21.54
C ARG A 442 -9.73 -13.86 23.01
N LYS A 443 -10.65 -13.33 23.81
CA LYS A 443 -10.47 -13.11 25.25
C LYS A 443 -10.85 -14.33 26.12
N GLY A 444 -11.36 -15.41 25.52
CA GLY A 444 -11.88 -16.56 26.25
C GLY A 444 -13.21 -16.30 26.96
N GLU A 445 -13.92 -15.23 26.60
CA GLU A 445 -15.25 -14.89 27.13
C GLU A 445 -16.38 -15.66 26.42
N LEU A 446 -16.08 -16.27 25.26
CA LEU A 446 -16.99 -17.08 24.45
C LEU A 446 -16.34 -18.44 24.18
N SER A 447 -17.07 -19.54 24.32
CA SER A 447 -16.53 -20.88 24.01
C SER A 447 -16.31 -21.06 22.50
N GLN A 448 -15.52 -22.07 22.12
CA GLN A 448 -15.33 -22.44 20.72
C GLN A 448 -16.68 -22.80 20.07
N GLU A 449 -17.50 -23.59 20.76
CA GLU A 449 -18.81 -24.04 20.29
C GLU A 449 -19.78 -22.87 20.08
N GLU A 450 -19.80 -21.92 21.03
CA GLU A 450 -20.64 -20.72 20.92
C GLU A 450 -20.19 -19.81 19.78
N TYR A 451 -18.87 -19.66 19.57
CA TYR A 451 -18.33 -18.88 18.47
C TYR A 451 -18.61 -19.54 17.12
N ASP A 452 -18.43 -20.85 17.04
CA ASP A 452 -18.73 -21.64 15.85
C ASP A 452 -20.23 -21.58 15.53
N ALA A 453 -21.12 -21.69 16.51
CA ALA A 453 -22.56 -21.57 16.29
C ALA A 453 -22.94 -20.21 15.69
N PHE A 454 -22.36 -19.11 16.21
CA PHE A 454 -22.57 -17.77 15.68
C PHE A 454 -22.08 -17.63 14.23
N LEU A 455 -20.89 -18.14 13.93
CA LEU A 455 -20.33 -18.11 12.58
C LEU A 455 -21.17 -18.93 11.60
N ALA A 456 -21.61 -20.12 12.01
CA ALA A 456 -22.48 -20.99 11.22
C ALA A 456 -23.82 -20.31 10.87
N GLU A 457 -24.48 -19.70 11.87
CA GLU A 457 -25.72 -18.94 11.67
C GLU A 457 -25.51 -17.75 10.71
N THR A 458 -24.44 -16.98 10.91
CA THR A 458 -24.12 -15.83 10.05
C THR A 458 -23.85 -16.29 8.61
N ILE A 459 -23.13 -17.39 8.41
CA ILE A 459 -22.86 -17.96 7.09
C ILE A 459 -24.17 -18.44 6.44
N ASP A 460 -25.01 -19.16 7.17
CA ASP A 460 -26.31 -19.64 6.67
C ASP A 460 -27.18 -18.49 6.17
N GLU A 461 -27.25 -17.38 6.92
CA GLU A 461 -28.00 -16.19 6.52
C GLU A 461 -27.49 -15.57 5.21
N TRP A 462 -26.18 -15.41 5.06
CA TRP A 462 -25.59 -14.81 3.87
C TRP A 462 -25.60 -15.73 2.66
N ILE A 463 -25.41 -17.04 2.84
CA ILE A 463 -25.58 -18.02 1.75
C ILE A 463 -27.03 -17.99 1.27
N LYS A 464 -28.00 -18.07 2.18
CA LYS A 464 -29.42 -17.99 1.83
C LYS A 464 -29.76 -16.69 1.10
N TRP A 465 -29.28 -15.55 1.60
CA TRP A 465 -29.57 -14.26 0.98
C TRP A 465 -28.97 -14.15 -0.43
N GLN A 466 -27.74 -14.64 -0.65
CA GLN A 466 -27.14 -14.69 -1.98
C GLN A 466 -27.94 -15.56 -2.95
N GLU A 467 -28.49 -16.70 -2.49
CA GLU A 467 -29.40 -17.53 -3.29
C GLU A 467 -30.72 -16.81 -3.59
N ASP A 468 -31.31 -16.13 -2.60
CA ASP A 468 -32.58 -15.41 -2.74
C ASP A 468 -32.50 -14.29 -3.80
N ILE A 469 -31.34 -13.68 -3.99
CA ILE A 469 -31.08 -12.68 -5.05
C ILE A 469 -30.44 -13.29 -6.30
N ASP A 470 -30.21 -14.60 -6.31
CA ASP A 470 -29.77 -15.40 -7.46
C ASP A 470 -28.35 -15.11 -7.97
N PHE A 471 -27.38 -14.99 -7.06
CA PHE A 471 -25.95 -15.05 -7.40
C PHE A 471 -25.56 -16.43 -7.94
N ASP A 472 -24.63 -16.49 -8.91
CA ASP A 472 -24.23 -17.75 -9.54
C ASP A 472 -23.14 -18.49 -8.76
N VAL A 473 -22.12 -17.77 -8.28
CA VAL A 473 -21.02 -18.31 -7.46
C VAL A 473 -20.94 -17.53 -6.14
N LEU A 474 -21.05 -18.24 -5.02
CA LEU A 474 -21.24 -17.67 -3.70
C LEU A 474 -19.92 -17.57 -2.91
N VAL A 475 -19.95 -16.77 -1.84
CA VAL A 475 -18.87 -16.66 -0.84
C VAL A 475 -19.44 -16.79 0.57
N HIS A 476 -18.62 -17.23 1.54
CA HIS A 476 -19.06 -17.38 2.94
C HIS A 476 -18.93 -16.09 3.77
N GLY A 477 -18.36 -15.01 3.24
CA GLY A 477 -18.32 -13.70 3.89
C GLY A 477 -17.15 -13.44 4.85
N GLU A 478 -16.31 -14.45 5.13
CA GLU A 478 -15.08 -14.31 5.94
C GLU A 478 -15.32 -13.74 7.37
N PHE A 479 -16.42 -14.13 8.02
CA PHE A 479 -16.81 -13.64 9.35
C PHE A 479 -15.86 -14.10 10.46
N GLU A 480 -15.04 -15.13 10.22
CA GLU A 480 -13.99 -15.59 11.11
C GLU A 480 -12.71 -14.73 11.03
N ARG A 481 -12.50 -14.00 9.91
CA ARG A 481 -11.21 -13.35 9.60
C ARG A 481 -11.15 -11.87 9.96
N ASN A 482 -10.15 -11.49 10.74
CA ASN A 482 -9.87 -10.08 11.04
C ASN A 482 -9.09 -9.36 9.94
N ASP A 483 -8.16 -10.04 9.31
CA ASP A 483 -7.30 -9.49 8.27
C ASP A 483 -6.77 -10.66 7.43
N MET A 484 -6.61 -10.45 6.13
CA MET A 484 -6.29 -11.53 5.19
C MET A 484 -4.86 -12.04 5.31
N VAL A 485 -3.95 -11.32 5.98
CA VAL A 485 -2.58 -11.79 6.23
C VAL A 485 -2.41 -12.18 7.70
N GLU A 486 -3.00 -11.43 8.64
CA GLU A 486 -2.95 -11.80 10.07
C GLU A 486 -3.58 -13.18 10.31
N TYR A 487 -4.71 -13.49 9.66
CA TYR A 487 -5.41 -14.77 9.83
C TYR A 487 -4.57 -15.97 9.36
N PHE A 488 -3.87 -15.84 8.23
CA PHE A 488 -2.98 -16.89 7.74
C PHE A 488 -1.76 -17.03 8.63
N GLY A 489 -1.08 -15.94 8.95
CA GLY A 489 0.10 -15.97 9.80
C GLY A 489 -0.18 -16.64 11.16
N GLN A 490 -1.37 -16.49 11.74
CA GLN A 490 -1.74 -17.13 13.02
C GLN A 490 -1.77 -18.66 12.95
N ASN A 491 -1.84 -19.23 11.74
CA ASN A 491 -1.85 -20.66 11.47
C ASN A 491 -0.55 -21.14 10.80
N LEU A 492 0.44 -20.25 10.66
CA LEU A 492 1.75 -20.54 10.09
C LEU A 492 2.82 -20.47 11.18
N SER A 493 3.78 -21.39 11.14
CA SER A 493 4.98 -21.30 11.97
C SER A 493 5.86 -20.13 11.53
N GLY A 494 6.76 -19.69 12.39
CA GLY A 494 7.69 -18.61 12.09
C GLY A 494 7.09 -17.20 12.08
N TYR A 495 5.79 -17.02 12.32
CA TYR A 495 5.15 -15.71 12.41
C TYR A 495 5.07 -15.17 13.85
N LEU A 496 5.29 -13.86 14.00
CA LEU A 496 5.05 -13.09 15.22
C LEU A 496 4.03 -11.98 14.98
N PHE A 497 3.35 -11.57 16.04
CA PHE A 497 2.30 -10.55 15.99
C PHE A 497 2.56 -9.45 17.00
N SER A 498 2.73 -8.23 16.51
CA SER A 498 2.79 -7.06 17.37
C SER A 498 1.45 -6.83 18.07
N LYS A 499 1.48 -6.21 19.24
CA LYS A 499 0.30 -5.71 19.96
C LYS A 499 -0.11 -4.35 19.39
N ASN A 500 0.84 -3.46 19.16
CA ASN A 500 0.60 -2.06 18.78
C ASN A 500 1.41 -1.60 17.54
N GLY A 501 1.91 -2.55 16.74
CA GLY A 501 2.72 -2.28 15.54
C GLY A 501 1.93 -1.76 14.33
N TRP A 502 1.16 -0.68 14.50
CA TRP A 502 0.32 -0.09 13.46
C TRP A 502 1.11 0.80 12.48
N VAL A 503 0.86 0.62 11.19
CA VAL A 503 1.41 1.42 10.08
C VAL A 503 0.26 1.98 9.24
N GLN A 504 0.34 3.24 8.82
CA GLN A 504 -0.70 3.84 7.99
C GLN A 504 -0.70 3.24 6.57
N SER A 505 -1.88 2.84 6.09
CA SER A 505 -2.06 2.35 4.72
C SER A 505 -2.78 3.37 3.83
N TYR A 506 -3.93 3.89 4.23
CA TYR A 506 -4.58 5.01 3.53
C TYR A 506 -5.54 5.76 4.46
N GLY A 507 -5.63 7.07 4.29
CA GLY A 507 -6.37 7.93 5.21
C GLY A 507 -6.04 7.55 6.66
N MET A 508 -7.05 7.30 7.49
CA MET A 508 -6.84 6.87 8.88
C MET A 508 -6.91 5.35 9.11
N ARG A 509 -6.85 4.54 8.05
CA ARG A 509 -6.73 3.09 8.20
C ARG A 509 -5.26 2.74 8.43
N GLY A 510 -4.98 2.24 9.63
CA GLY A 510 -3.74 1.53 9.92
C GLY A 510 -3.89 0.03 9.63
N VAL A 511 -2.80 -0.59 9.20
CA VAL A 511 -2.61 -2.05 9.18
C VAL A 511 -1.61 -2.44 10.26
N LYS A 512 -1.63 -3.70 10.69
CA LYS A 512 -0.69 -4.22 11.68
C LYS A 512 0.02 -5.43 11.05
N PRO A 513 1.05 -5.20 10.21
CA PRO A 513 1.72 -6.27 9.47
C PRO A 513 2.25 -7.33 10.43
N PRO A 514 2.01 -8.62 10.15
CA PRO A 514 2.70 -9.70 10.87
C PRO A 514 4.21 -9.64 10.61
N ILE A 515 4.99 -10.29 11.46
CA ILE A 515 6.45 -10.31 11.36
C ILE A 515 6.88 -11.73 11.04
N ILE A 516 7.59 -11.94 9.94
CA ILE A 516 8.21 -13.23 9.65
C ILE A 516 9.47 -13.29 10.50
N TRP A 517 9.47 -14.15 11.51
CA TRP A 517 10.56 -14.31 12.46
C TRP A 517 11.45 -15.50 12.11
N GLY A 518 10.86 -16.64 11.73
CA GLY A 518 11.55 -17.91 11.44
C GLY A 518 11.02 -18.60 10.17
N ASP A 519 11.39 -19.87 9.98
CA ASP A 519 10.95 -20.66 8.82
C ASP A 519 9.45 -20.95 8.89
N VAL A 520 8.79 -20.95 7.72
CA VAL A 520 7.33 -20.97 7.59
C VAL A 520 6.81 -22.33 7.13
N THR A 521 5.96 -22.94 7.94
CA THR A 521 5.21 -24.17 7.64
C THR A 521 3.75 -24.04 8.09
N ARG A 522 2.83 -24.77 7.45
CA ARG A 522 1.43 -24.81 7.87
C ARG A 522 1.30 -25.62 9.17
N LEU A 523 0.69 -25.03 10.20
CA LEU A 523 0.49 -25.71 11.49
C LEU A 523 -0.80 -26.53 11.53
N ASN A 524 -1.87 -26.00 10.94
CA ASN A 524 -3.20 -26.63 10.88
C ASN A 524 -3.93 -26.22 9.60
N PRO A 525 -4.97 -26.96 9.16
CA PRO A 525 -5.91 -26.46 8.17
C PRO A 525 -6.49 -25.11 8.57
N ILE A 526 -6.47 -24.14 7.66
CA ILE A 526 -6.69 -22.73 7.97
C ILE A 526 -8.16 -22.34 7.73
N THR A 527 -8.69 -22.70 6.57
CA THR A 527 -9.94 -22.19 5.98
C THR A 527 -10.94 -23.29 5.66
N VAL A 528 -10.46 -24.54 5.55
CA VAL A 528 -11.23 -25.73 5.17
C VAL A 528 -12.56 -25.85 5.92
N LYS A 529 -12.55 -25.63 7.24
CA LYS A 529 -13.75 -25.79 8.09
C LYS A 529 -14.93 -24.95 7.60
N TRP A 530 -14.72 -23.66 7.41
CA TRP A 530 -15.82 -22.73 7.06
C TRP A 530 -16.17 -22.78 5.58
N SER A 531 -15.19 -22.99 4.70
CA SER A 531 -15.46 -23.15 3.27
C SER A 531 -16.24 -24.44 2.97
N SER A 532 -15.88 -25.57 3.58
CA SER A 532 -16.63 -26.83 3.45
C SER A 532 -18.01 -26.76 4.12
N TYR A 533 -18.12 -26.12 5.29
CA TYR A 533 -19.41 -25.85 5.91
C TYR A 533 -20.31 -25.07 4.97
N ALA A 534 -19.84 -23.92 4.44
CA ALA A 534 -20.63 -23.08 3.54
C ALA A 534 -21.04 -23.82 2.26
N GLN A 535 -20.13 -24.57 1.64
CA GLN A 535 -20.45 -25.41 0.48
C GLN A 535 -21.53 -26.45 0.78
N SER A 536 -21.60 -26.97 2.02
CA SER A 536 -22.64 -27.94 2.41
C SER A 536 -24.05 -27.33 2.56
N ARG A 537 -24.17 -26.00 2.54
CA ARG A 537 -25.45 -25.29 2.75
C ARG A 537 -26.18 -24.96 1.44
N THR A 538 -25.54 -25.16 0.30
CA THR A 538 -26.08 -24.81 -1.02
C THR A 538 -25.63 -25.82 -2.07
N ASN A 539 -26.37 -25.91 -3.19
CA ASN A 539 -25.94 -26.63 -4.38
C ASN A 539 -25.17 -25.75 -5.37
N LYS A 540 -25.15 -24.42 -5.17
CA LYS A 540 -24.34 -23.52 -5.99
C LYS A 540 -22.87 -23.63 -5.56
N PRO A 541 -21.91 -23.38 -6.47
CA PRO A 541 -20.49 -23.34 -6.10
C PRO A 541 -20.21 -22.24 -5.06
N VAL A 542 -19.47 -22.58 -4.01
CA VAL A 542 -18.96 -21.63 -3.02
C VAL A 542 -17.45 -21.52 -3.16
N LYS A 543 -16.92 -20.31 -3.20
CA LYS A 543 -15.47 -20.08 -3.27
C LYS A 543 -14.77 -20.47 -1.96
N GLY A 544 -13.62 -21.13 -2.07
CA GLY A 544 -12.60 -21.17 -1.01
C GLY A 544 -11.71 -19.94 -1.10
N MET A 545 -11.54 -19.19 -0.02
CA MET A 545 -10.79 -17.92 -0.05
C MET A 545 -9.43 -18.08 0.62
N LEU A 546 -8.37 -17.83 -0.13
CA LEU A 546 -6.99 -17.83 0.32
C LEU A 546 -6.29 -16.53 -0.02
N THR A 547 -5.29 -16.18 0.77
CA THR A 547 -4.33 -15.14 0.38
C THR A 547 -3.09 -15.81 -0.21
N GLY A 548 -2.63 -15.29 -1.34
CA GLY A 548 -1.48 -15.83 -2.05
C GLY A 548 -0.16 -15.58 -1.30
N PRO A 549 0.88 -16.38 -1.61
CA PRO A 549 2.15 -16.34 -0.91
C PRO A 549 2.89 -15.01 -1.07
N VAL A 550 2.78 -14.35 -2.22
CA VAL A 550 3.45 -13.07 -2.47
C VAL A 550 2.81 -11.97 -1.62
N THR A 551 1.49 -11.98 -1.47
CA THR A 551 0.75 -11.05 -0.60
C THR A 551 0.99 -11.30 0.87
N ILE A 552 0.96 -12.57 1.31
CA ILE A 552 1.29 -12.93 2.70
C ILE A 552 2.70 -12.44 3.07
N LEU A 553 3.67 -12.54 2.16
CA LEU A 553 5.01 -12.00 2.34
C LEU A 553 5.02 -10.46 2.36
N ASN A 554 4.53 -9.82 1.31
CA ASN A 554 4.69 -8.38 1.07
C ASN A 554 3.92 -7.49 2.06
N TRP A 555 2.86 -8.01 2.66
CA TRP A 555 2.09 -7.35 3.73
C TRP A 555 2.48 -7.82 5.13
N SER A 556 3.56 -8.59 5.23
CA SER A 556 4.29 -8.83 6.47
C SER A 556 5.58 -8.01 6.48
N PHE A 557 6.26 -7.95 7.63
CA PHE A 557 7.67 -7.59 7.67
C PHE A 557 8.51 -8.84 7.39
N PRO A 558 9.11 -8.98 6.19
CA PRO A 558 9.87 -10.17 5.81
C PRO A 558 11.21 -10.19 6.55
N ARG A 559 11.77 -11.38 6.74
CA ARG A 559 13.11 -11.60 7.28
C ARG A 559 14.20 -11.01 6.37
N GLU A 560 15.30 -10.55 6.96
CA GLU A 560 16.48 -10.07 6.22
C GLU A 560 17.62 -11.11 6.14
N ASP A 561 17.50 -12.23 6.85
CA ASP A 561 18.53 -13.27 6.92
C ASP A 561 18.47 -14.31 5.79
N ILE A 562 17.37 -14.36 5.04
CA ILE A 562 17.19 -15.20 3.84
C ILE A 562 16.67 -14.36 2.66
N SER A 563 16.70 -14.90 1.45
CA SER A 563 16.15 -14.21 0.29
C SER A 563 14.62 -14.11 0.38
N ILE A 564 14.06 -13.05 -0.21
CA ILE A 564 12.61 -12.86 -0.34
C ILE A 564 11.98 -14.06 -1.05
N LYS A 565 12.62 -14.53 -2.14
CA LYS A 565 12.24 -15.74 -2.88
C LYS A 565 12.11 -16.97 -1.98
N ASP A 566 13.12 -17.26 -1.17
CA ASP A 566 13.09 -18.43 -0.29
C ASP A 566 11.96 -18.33 0.72
N SER A 567 11.76 -17.15 1.33
CA SER A 567 10.63 -16.91 2.24
C SER A 567 9.28 -17.10 1.54
N THR A 568 9.12 -16.64 0.30
CA THR A 568 7.89 -16.85 -0.49
C THR A 568 7.65 -18.31 -0.79
N LEU A 569 8.68 -19.09 -1.13
CA LEU A 569 8.53 -20.52 -1.43
C LEU A 569 8.08 -21.32 -0.20
N GLN A 570 8.57 -20.96 0.99
CA GLN A 570 8.09 -21.55 2.25
C GLN A 570 6.58 -21.32 2.43
N ILE A 571 6.13 -20.07 2.22
CA ILE A 571 4.71 -19.71 2.31
C ILE A 571 3.91 -20.44 1.21
N ALA A 572 4.40 -20.47 -0.03
CA ALA A 572 3.72 -21.10 -1.15
C ALA A 572 3.46 -22.59 -0.92
N LEU A 573 4.42 -23.32 -0.34
CA LEU A 573 4.24 -24.72 0.04
C LEU A 573 3.19 -24.89 1.16
N ALA A 574 3.17 -23.98 2.14
CA ALA A 574 2.17 -24.00 3.20
C ALA A 574 0.75 -23.76 2.65
N ILE A 575 0.59 -22.79 1.73
CA ILE A 575 -0.71 -22.51 1.10
C ILE A 575 -1.10 -23.60 0.10
N LYS A 576 -0.14 -24.23 -0.60
CA LYS A 576 -0.39 -25.39 -1.46
C LYS A 576 -1.10 -26.52 -0.69
N ASP A 577 -0.61 -26.81 0.52
CA ASP A 577 -1.20 -27.85 1.37
C ASP A 577 -2.65 -27.48 1.78
N GLU A 578 -2.96 -26.19 1.94
CA GLU A 578 -4.31 -25.71 2.21
C GLU A 578 -5.24 -25.79 0.98
N VAL A 579 -4.74 -25.46 -0.21
CA VAL A 579 -5.49 -25.59 -1.48
C VAL A 579 -5.93 -27.04 -1.70
N LEU A 580 -5.01 -28.00 -1.50
CA LEU A 580 -5.30 -29.41 -1.68
C LEU A 580 -6.34 -29.92 -0.67
N ASP A 581 -6.30 -29.43 0.57
CA ASP A 581 -7.31 -29.79 1.57
C ASP A 581 -8.69 -29.19 1.25
N LEU A 582 -8.75 -27.96 0.72
CA LEU A 582 -10.00 -27.35 0.24
C LEU A 582 -10.61 -28.15 -0.90
N GLU A 583 -9.80 -28.52 -1.89
CA GLU A 583 -10.24 -29.34 -3.02
C GLU A 583 -10.74 -30.71 -2.54
N ALA A 584 -10.00 -31.37 -1.64
CA ALA A 584 -10.40 -32.65 -1.04
C ALA A 584 -11.71 -32.54 -0.22
N ALA A 585 -12.01 -31.37 0.34
CA ALA A 585 -13.26 -31.09 1.05
C ALA A 585 -14.43 -30.73 0.13
N GLY A 586 -14.25 -30.79 -1.20
CA GLY A 586 -15.29 -30.55 -2.19
C GLY A 586 -15.46 -29.09 -2.62
N VAL A 587 -14.54 -28.21 -2.23
CA VAL A 587 -14.52 -26.82 -2.69
C VAL A 587 -13.87 -26.75 -4.06
N LYS A 588 -14.66 -26.53 -5.11
CA LYS A 588 -14.23 -26.62 -6.52
C LYS A 588 -13.89 -25.28 -7.16
N ILE A 589 -14.18 -24.16 -6.51
CA ILE A 589 -13.71 -22.84 -6.93
C ILE A 589 -12.84 -22.30 -5.79
N ILE A 590 -11.55 -22.10 -6.03
CA ILE A 590 -10.60 -21.64 -5.01
C ILE A 590 -9.99 -20.33 -5.47
N GLN A 591 -10.25 -19.27 -4.72
CA GLN A 591 -9.71 -17.95 -4.96
C GLN A 591 -8.45 -17.72 -4.12
N ILE A 592 -7.34 -17.36 -4.78
CA ILE A 592 -6.04 -17.11 -4.17
C ILE A 592 -5.65 -15.66 -4.50
N ASP A 593 -5.84 -14.75 -3.55
CA ASP A 593 -5.71 -13.31 -3.81
C ASP A 593 -4.24 -12.85 -3.77
N GLU A 594 -3.79 -12.20 -4.85
CA GLU A 594 -2.45 -11.61 -4.95
C GLU A 594 -2.47 -10.08 -5.08
N ALA A 595 -3.17 -9.44 -4.14
CA ALA A 595 -3.33 -7.98 -4.09
C ALA A 595 -2.00 -7.22 -4.01
N ALA A 596 -0.95 -7.81 -3.42
CA ALA A 596 0.34 -7.15 -3.26
C ALA A 596 1.36 -7.52 -4.36
N LEU A 597 0.96 -8.20 -5.44
CA LEU A 597 1.89 -8.59 -6.51
C LEU A 597 2.57 -7.36 -7.13
N ARG A 598 1.82 -6.31 -7.47
CA ARG A 598 2.40 -5.08 -8.04
C ARG A 598 3.06 -4.19 -7.00
N GLU A 599 2.60 -4.24 -5.75
CA GLU A 599 3.05 -3.32 -4.67
C GLU A 599 4.55 -3.37 -4.38
N LYS A 600 5.19 -4.53 -4.54
CA LYS A 600 6.63 -4.68 -4.32
C LYS A 600 7.42 -4.87 -5.60
N LEU A 601 6.77 -4.69 -6.76
CA LEU A 601 7.48 -4.69 -8.02
C LEU A 601 8.53 -3.55 -8.00
N PRO A 602 9.78 -3.82 -8.43
CA PRO A 602 10.80 -2.79 -8.50
C PRO A 602 10.33 -1.58 -9.31
N LEU A 603 10.78 -0.37 -8.93
CA LEU A 603 10.34 0.87 -9.59
C LEU A 603 10.94 1.06 -10.99
N ARG A 604 11.98 0.30 -11.31
CA ARG A 604 12.64 0.28 -12.61
C ARG A 604 12.33 -1.01 -13.35
N ARG A 605 11.95 -0.89 -14.63
CA ARG A 605 11.61 -2.01 -15.53
C ARG A 605 12.76 -2.98 -15.71
N SER A 606 13.99 -2.48 -15.72
CA SER A 606 15.21 -3.29 -15.83
C SER A 606 15.39 -4.28 -14.67
N ASP A 607 14.75 -4.01 -13.53
CA ASP A 607 14.87 -4.81 -12.30
C ASP A 607 13.67 -5.78 -12.13
N TRP A 608 12.60 -5.67 -12.93
CA TRP A 608 11.33 -6.38 -12.69
C TRP A 608 11.40 -7.90 -12.65
N TYR A 609 12.13 -8.51 -13.59
CA TYR A 609 12.16 -9.96 -13.73
C TYR A 609 13.18 -10.57 -12.78
N GLU A 610 14.43 -10.12 -12.86
CA GLU A 610 15.54 -10.64 -12.06
C GLU A 610 15.26 -10.54 -10.55
N ASP A 611 14.70 -9.42 -10.08
CA ASP A 611 14.49 -9.23 -8.65
C ASP A 611 13.15 -9.75 -8.13
N TYR A 612 12.14 -9.94 -8.99
CA TYR A 612 10.77 -10.08 -8.51
C TYR A 612 9.91 -11.07 -9.31
N LEU A 613 9.55 -10.75 -10.56
CA LEU A 613 8.55 -11.53 -11.31
C LEU A 613 9.01 -12.96 -11.62
N ASP A 614 10.32 -13.20 -11.77
CA ASP A 614 10.87 -14.54 -12.06
C ASP A 614 10.69 -15.54 -10.91
N TRP A 615 10.42 -15.06 -9.69
CA TRP A 615 10.07 -15.94 -8.57
C TRP A 615 8.65 -15.72 -8.05
N ALA A 616 8.09 -14.52 -8.14
CA ALA A 616 6.76 -14.23 -7.64
C ALA A 616 5.67 -14.98 -8.43
N ILE A 617 5.77 -14.98 -9.76
CA ILE A 617 4.79 -15.67 -10.62
C ILE A 617 4.86 -17.19 -10.45
N PRO A 618 6.04 -17.84 -10.49
CA PRO A 618 6.12 -19.26 -10.18
C PRO A 618 5.68 -19.59 -8.75
N ALA A 619 5.99 -18.77 -7.76
CA ALA A 619 5.54 -19.03 -6.38
C ALA A 619 4.01 -19.06 -6.26
N PHE A 620 3.28 -18.20 -6.98
CA PHE A 620 1.83 -18.29 -7.08
C PHE A 620 1.38 -19.60 -7.75
N ARG A 621 1.99 -19.97 -8.88
CA ARG A 621 1.66 -21.21 -9.60
C ARG A 621 1.90 -22.46 -8.76
N LEU A 622 2.96 -22.48 -7.94
CA LEU A 622 3.28 -23.60 -7.05
C LEU A 622 2.12 -23.98 -6.13
N VAL A 623 1.34 -22.97 -5.72
CA VAL A 623 0.22 -23.12 -4.78
C VAL A 623 -0.91 -23.96 -5.39
N HIS A 624 -1.15 -23.85 -6.70
CA HIS A 624 -2.33 -24.42 -7.35
C HIS A 624 -2.02 -25.44 -8.45
N SER A 625 -0.76 -25.57 -8.87
CA SER A 625 -0.36 -26.39 -10.02
C SER A 625 -0.84 -27.85 -10.00
N THR A 626 -1.09 -28.42 -8.83
CA THR A 626 -1.48 -29.82 -8.66
C THR A 626 -2.98 -30.06 -8.45
N VAL A 627 -3.82 -29.02 -8.54
CA VAL A 627 -5.28 -29.18 -8.45
C VAL A 627 -5.85 -29.87 -9.69
N ALA A 628 -6.99 -30.54 -9.53
CA ALA A 628 -7.66 -31.25 -10.60
C ALA A 628 -8.14 -30.30 -11.72
N PRO A 629 -8.25 -30.74 -12.99
CA PRO A 629 -8.68 -29.89 -14.11
C PRO A 629 -10.07 -29.25 -13.95
N ASP A 630 -10.94 -29.90 -13.17
CA ASP A 630 -12.31 -29.46 -12.89
C ASP A 630 -12.42 -28.49 -11.69
N THR A 631 -11.30 -28.15 -11.05
CA THR A 631 -11.22 -27.12 -10.00
C THR A 631 -10.84 -25.78 -10.63
N GLN A 632 -11.59 -24.72 -10.38
CA GLN A 632 -11.32 -23.39 -10.94
C GLN A 632 -10.49 -22.55 -9.97
N ILE A 633 -9.36 -22.01 -10.44
CA ILE A 633 -8.51 -21.08 -9.68
C ILE A 633 -8.89 -19.65 -10.01
N HIS A 634 -9.40 -18.93 -9.02
CA HIS A 634 -9.63 -17.50 -9.13
C HIS A 634 -8.46 -16.74 -8.51
N THR A 635 -8.20 -15.52 -8.96
CA THR A 635 -7.41 -14.56 -8.20
C THR A 635 -8.04 -13.19 -8.27
N HIS A 636 -7.88 -12.42 -7.20
CA HIS A 636 -8.26 -11.02 -7.15
C HIS A 636 -7.03 -10.13 -7.06
N MET A 637 -7.05 -9.05 -7.83
CA MET A 637 -5.97 -8.08 -7.90
C MET A 637 -6.52 -6.66 -7.72
N CYS A 638 -6.11 -5.99 -6.63
CA CYS A 638 -6.60 -4.65 -6.25
C CYS A 638 -5.54 -3.55 -6.45
N TYR A 639 -5.99 -2.29 -6.46
CA TYR A 639 -5.21 -1.06 -6.23
C TYR A 639 -3.99 -0.81 -7.12
N SER A 640 -3.91 -1.44 -8.28
CA SER A 640 -2.67 -1.51 -9.04
C SER A 640 -2.91 -1.34 -10.53
N GLU A 641 -2.15 -0.43 -11.14
CA GLU A 641 -2.04 -0.32 -12.59
C GLU A 641 -1.19 -1.48 -13.09
N PHE A 642 -1.88 -2.49 -13.65
CA PHE A 642 -1.30 -3.75 -14.11
C PHE A 642 -0.92 -3.75 -15.59
N THR A 643 -1.20 -2.65 -16.27
CA THR A 643 -1.02 -2.42 -17.70
C THR A 643 0.35 -2.89 -18.22
N ASP A 644 1.41 -2.48 -17.54
CA ASP A 644 2.78 -2.81 -17.93
C ASP A 644 3.19 -4.28 -17.67
N ILE A 645 2.38 -5.07 -16.94
CA ILE A 645 2.72 -6.45 -16.54
C ILE A 645 1.64 -7.48 -16.91
N ILE A 646 0.73 -7.16 -17.83
CA ILE A 646 -0.32 -8.09 -18.32
C ILE A 646 0.24 -9.47 -18.71
N PRO A 647 1.37 -9.60 -19.44
CA PRO A 647 1.93 -10.93 -19.76
C PRO A 647 2.36 -11.74 -18.52
N ALA A 648 2.84 -11.08 -17.47
CA ALA A 648 3.22 -11.74 -16.23
C ALA A 648 1.98 -12.22 -15.47
N ILE A 649 0.89 -11.45 -15.50
CA ILE A 649 -0.41 -11.81 -14.92
C ILE A 649 -1.03 -13.00 -15.64
N ASP A 650 -1.02 -13.01 -16.98
CA ASP A 650 -1.49 -14.16 -17.78
C ASP A 650 -0.67 -15.43 -17.42
N ASN A 651 0.64 -15.26 -17.20
CA ASN A 651 1.53 -16.33 -16.77
C ASN A 651 1.30 -16.81 -15.32
N MET A 652 0.41 -16.19 -14.54
CA MET A 652 -0.02 -16.75 -13.24
C MET A 652 -0.84 -18.05 -13.43
N ASP A 653 -1.35 -18.30 -14.63
CA ASP A 653 -2.14 -19.49 -15.00
C ASP A 653 -3.37 -19.68 -14.10
N ALA A 654 -3.97 -18.57 -13.64
CA ALA A 654 -5.28 -18.58 -13.01
C ALA A 654 -6.38 -18.77 -14.05
N ASP A 655 -7.51 -19.33 -13.65
CA ASP A 655 -8.62 -19.60 -14.56
C ASP A 655 -9.55 -18.36 -14.70
N VAL A 656 -9.70 -17.58 -13.62
CA VAL A 656 -10.48 -16.32 -13.60
C VAL A 656 -9.74 -15.25 -12.80
N ILE A 657 -9.68 -14.02 -13.32
CA ILE A 657 -9.07 -12.87 -12.63
C ILE A 657 -10.07 -11.74 -12.45
N SER A 658 -10.27 -11.31 -11.21
CA SER A 658 -11.07 -10.10 -10.91
C SER A 658 -10.17 -8.89 -10.69
N PHE A 659 -10.47 -7.79 -11.38
CA PHE A 659 -9.70 -6.54 -11.32
C PHE A 659 -10.55 -5.41 -10.74
N GLU A 660 -9.95 -4.56 -9.91
CA GLU A 660 -10.53 -3.26 -9.55
C GLU A 660 -10.51 -2.34 -10.78
N ALA A 661 -11.68 -1.85 -11.19
CA ALA A 661 -11.82 -1.13 -12.47
C ALA A 661 -12.74 0.11 -12.39
N SER A 662 -13.64 0.19 -11.42
CA SER A 662 -14.65 1.28 -11.40
C SER A 662 -14.06 2.66 -11.11
N ARG A 663 -12.91 2.71 -10.43
CA ARG A 663 -12.16 3.95 -10.12
C ARG A 663 -11.15 4.36 -11.19
N SER A 664 -10.80 3.48 -12.13
CA SER A 664 -9.71 3.64 -13.10
C SER A 664 -10.20 3.77 -14.56
N ASN A 665 -11.44 4.21 -14.76
CA ASN A 665 -12.06 4.44 -16.08
C ASN A 665 -11.96 3.24 -17.06
N LEU A 666 -11.86 2.01 -16.55
CA LEU A 666 -11.76 0.78 -17.34
C LEU A 666 -10.58 0.76 -18.34
N GLU A 667 -9.50 1.51 -18.09
CA GLU A 667 -8.32 1.61 -18.98
C GLU A 667 -7.64 0.25 -19.20
N ILE A 668 -7.59 -0.58 -18.14
CA ILE A 668 -7.01 -1.93 -18.19
C ILE A 668 -7.61 -2.81 -19.29
N LEU A 669 -8.89 -2.61 -19.64
CA LEU A 669 -9.59 -3.45 -20.61
C LEU A 669 -9.06 -3.29 -22.03
N ASP A 670 -8.60 -2.10 -22.41
CA ASP A 670 -8.03 -1.87 -23.74
C ASP A 670 -6.73 -2.65 -23.92
N GLU A 671 -5.97 -2.78 -22.83
CA GLU A 671 -4.72 -3.52 -22.84
C GLU A 671 -4.91 -5.03 -22.82
N LEU A 672 -5.86 -5.54 -22.03
CA LEU A 672 -6.24 -6.96 -22.05
C LEU A 672 -6.62 -7.38 -23.48
N LYS A 673 -7.40 -6.54 -24.16
CA LYS A 673 -7.75 -6.75 -25.57
C LYS A 673 -6.53 -6.70 -26.48
N ALA A 674 -5.65 -5.71 -26.32
CA ALA A 674 -4.45 -5.56 -27.13
C ALA A 674 -3.46 -6.73 -26.98
N LYS A 675 -3.44 -7.37 -25.81
CA LYS A 675 -2.56 -8.51 -25.49
C LYS A 675 -3.21 -9.87 -25.74
N ASN A 676 -4.45 -9.94 -26.24
CA ASN A 676 -5.21 -11.18 -26.42
C ASN A 676 -5.26 -12.03 -25.14
N PHE A 677 -5.58 -11.39 -24.01
CA PHE A 677 -5.60 -12.02 -22.69
C PHE A 677 -6.43 -13.32 -22.69
N GLN A 678 -5.83 -14.42 -22.20
CA GLN A 678 -6.43 -15.73 -22.31
C GLN A 678 -7.45 -15.98 -21.22
N THR A 679 -7.13 -15.57 -19.99
CA THR A 679 -7.93 -15.79 -18.80
C THR A 679 -9.30 -15.09 -18.85
N GLU A 680 -10.29 -15.68 -18.19
CA GLU A 680 -11.57 -15.03 -17.93
C GLU A 680 -11.38 -13.86 -16.95
N VAL A 681 -12.14 -12.78 -17.10
CA VAL A 681 -11.94 -11.54 -16.35
C VAL A 681 -13.22 -11.01 -15.72
N GLY A 682 -13.08 -10.50 -14.51
CA GLY A 682 -14.14 -9.84 -13.75
C GLY A 682 -13.78 -8.39 -13.41
N PRO A 683 -13.94 -7.43 -14.33
CA PRO A 683 -13.71 -6.02 -14.05
C PRO A 683 -14.79 -5.51 -13.10
N GLY A 684 -14.39 -4.91 -11.98
CA GLY A 684 -15.32 -4.44 -10.97
C GLY A 684 -16.30 -3.40 -11.50
N VAL A 685 -17.59 -3.64 -11.29
CA VAL A 685 -18.66 -2.81 -11.87
C VAL A 685 -19.13 -1.67 -10.97
N TYR A 686 -18.63 -1.61 -9.72
CA TYR A 686 -18.86 -0.47 -8.84
C TYR A 686 -17.81 -0.35 -7.71
N ASP A 687 -17.67 0.88 -7.22
CA ASP A 687 -16.71 1.26 -6.19
C ASP A 687 -17.17 0.84 -4.80
N ILE A 688 -16.48 -0.13 -4.20
CA ILE A 688 -16.81 -0.58 -2.85
C ILE A 688 -16.24 0.32 -1.76
N HIS A 689 -15.36 1.29 -2.03
CA HIS A 689 -14.71 2.13 -0.99
C HIS A 689 -15.51 3.36 -0.59
N SER A 690 -16.50 3.71 -1.38
CA SER A 690 -17.49 4.73 -1.06
C SER A 690 -18.72 4.09 -0.39
N PRO A 691 -19.35 4.75 0.60
CA PRO A 691 -20.68 4.33 1.08
C PRO A 691 -21.80 4.65 0.07
N ARG A 692 -21.49 5.33 -1.04
CA ARG A 692 -22.45 5.67 -2.11
C ARG A 692 -22.99 4.40 -2.77
N VAL A 693 -24.31 4.27 -2.86
CA VAL A 693 -24.96 3.24 -3.69
C VAL A 693 -24.95 3.70 -5.15
N PRO A 694 -24.53 2.87 -6.12
CA PRO A 694 -24.54 3.23 -7.56
C PRO A 694 -25.95 3.59 -8.02
N ASN A 695 -26.10 4.65 -8.82
CA ASN A 695 -27.42 5.09 -9.31
C ASN A 695 -28.03 4.07 -10.31
N GLU A 696 -29.33 4.19 -10.57
CA GLU A 696 -30.01 3.37 -11.58
C GLU A 696 -29.34 3.56 -12.96
N GLY A 697 -29.07 2.46 -13.67
CA GLY A 697 -28.35 2.47 -14.95
C GLY A 697 -26.83 2.61 -14.86
N GLU A 698 -26.26 2.94 -13.69
CA GLU A 698 -24.81 3.14 -13.55
C GLU A 698 -24.02 1.83 -13.77
N ILE A 699 -24.53 0.72 -13.21
CA ILE A 699 -23.93 -0.61 -13.40
C ILE A 699 -24.16 -1.09 -14.83
N ASP A 700 -25.35 -0.88 -15.40
CA ASP A 700 -25.68 -1.27 -16.77
C ASP A 700 -24.72 -0.64 -17.79
N ASN A 701 -24.49 0.67 -17.69
CA ASN A 701 -23.55 1.39 -18.55
C ASN A 701 -22.12 0.85 -18.41
N THR A 702 -21.73 0.46 -17.19
CA THR A 702 -20.41 -0.12 -16.91
C THR A 702 -20.27 -1.49 -17.56
N ILE A 703 -21.30 -2.34 -17.46
CA ILE A 703 -21.34 -3.65 -18.12
C ILE A 703 -21.29 -3.49 -19.65
N GLU A 704 -22.06 -2.56 -20.21
CA GLU A 704 -22.04 -2.28 -21.66
C GLU A 704 -20.65 -1.82 -22.13
N ALA A 705 -19.98 -0.97 -21.35
CA ALA A 705 -18.61 -0.54 -21.63
C ALA A 705 -17.60 -1.70 -21.57
N ILE A 706 -17.76 -2.64 -20.61
CA ILE A 706 -16.93 -3.85 -20.52
C ILE A 706 -17.15 -4.74 -21.76
N LEU A 707 -18.40 -5.01 -22.12
CA LEU A 707 -18.76 -5.88 -23.26
C LEU A 707 -18.34 -5.32 -24.62
N ALA A 708 -18.16 -4.00 -24.74
CA ALA A 708 -17.60 -3.38 -25.93
C ALA A 708 -16.09 -3.72 -26.12
N LYS A 709 -15.40 -4.10 -25.04
CA LYS A 709 -13.95 -4.33 -25.04
C LYS A 709 -13.58 -5.81 -24.89
N VAL A 710 -14.35 -6.58 -24.11
CA VAL A 710 -14.05 -7.98 -23.77
C VAL A 710 -15.17 -8.91 -24.29
N PRO A 711 -14.84 -10.06 -24.92
CA PRO A 711 -15.86 -11.03 -25.35
C PRO A 711 -16.73 -11.50 -24.18
N SER A 712 -18.06 -11.51 -24.36
CA SER A 712 -19.03 -11.84 -23.30
C SER A 712 -18.77 -13.17 -22.59
N LYS A 713 -18.29 -14.19 -23.33
CA LYS A 713 -17.95 -15.52 -22.78
C LYS A 713 -16.80 -15.50 -21.76
N LYS A 714 -16.03 -14.41 -21.70
CA LYS A 714 -14.89 -14.25 -20.78
C LYS A 714 -15.19 -13.29 -19.63
N VAL A 715 -16.40 -12.74 -19.55
CA VAL A 715 -16.72 -11.67 -18.59
C VAL A 715 -17.45 -12.24 -17.38
N TRP A 716 -16.94 -11.95 -16.19
CA TRP A 716 -17.62 -12.12 -14.91
C TRP A 716 -18.13 -10.78 -14.39
N ILE A 717 -19.22 -10.80 -13.63
CA ILE A 717 -19.80 -9.60 -13.01
C ILE A 717 -19.58 -9.66 -11.49
N ASN A 718 -18.79 -8.70 -10.98
CA ASN A 718 -18.43 -8.60 -9.56
C ASN A 718 -18.20 -7.13 -9.14
N PRO A 719 -18.25 -6.82 -7.83
CA PRO A 719 -17.75 -5.56 -7.29
C PRO A 719 -16.23 -5.41 -7.47
N ASP A 720 -15.71 -4.19 -7.24
CA ASP A 720 -14.27 -3.89 -7.29
C ASP A 720 -13.41 -4.67 -6.29
N CYS A 721 -13.93 -4.96 -5.08
CA CYS A 721 -13.18 -5.64 -4.02
C CYS A 721 -14.17 -6.24 -2.98
N GLY A 722 -13.67 -6.77 -1.87
CA GLY A 722 -14.46 -7.29 -0.76
C GLY A 722 -15.25 -6.21 0.01
N LEU A 723 -16.37 -6.58 0.62
CA LEU A 723 -17.39 -5.67 1.19
C LEU A 723 -17.24 -5.46 2.70
N LYS A 724 -16.14 -5.93 3.29
CA LYS A 724 -15.80 -5.83 4.72
C LYS A 724 -16.03 -4.46 5.36
N THR A 725 -15.71 -3.39 4.64
CA THR A 725 -15.72 -2.02 5.18
C THR A 725 -17.06 -1.29 5.00
N ARG A 726 -18.03 -1.91 4.33
CA ARG A 726 -19.37 -1.35 4.10
C ARG A 726 -20.36 -1.80 5.18
N GLY A 727 -21.44 -1.05 5.30
CA GLY A 727 -22.64 -1.42 6.05
C GLY A 727 -23.54 -2.35 5.26
N ILE A 728 -24.44 -3.04 5.98
CA ILE A 728 -25.38 -4.00 5.39
C ILE A 728 -26.34 -3.34 4.39
N PRO A 729 -26.99 -2.18 4.70
CA PRO A 729 -27.97 -1.59 3.79
C PRO A 729 -27.40 -1.27 2.41
N GLU A 730 -26.29 -0.52 2.36
CA GLU A 730 -25.67 -0.13 1.08
C GLU A 730 -25.09 -1.33 0.33
N THR A 731 -24.60 -2.35 1.06
CA THR A 731 -24.10 -3.59 0.45
C THR A 731 -25.22 -4.36 -0.24
N LYS A 732 -26.32 -4.62 0.46
CA LYS A 732 -27.43 -5.37 -0.09
C LYS A 732 -28.05 -4.66 -1.28
N GLU A 733 -28.25 -3.34 -1.18
CA GLU A 733 -28.82 -2.54 -2.26
C GLU A 733 -27.93 -2.55 -3.52
N SER A 734 -26.62 -2.35 -3.36
CA SER A 734 -25.68 -2.33 -4.50
C SER A 734 -25.60 -3.69 -5.20
N LEU A 735 -25.61 -4.80 -4.44
CA LEU A 735 -25.51 -6.14 -4.99
C LEU A 735 -26.81 -6.61 -5.68
N ILE A 736 -27.98 -6.19 -5.19
CA ILE A 736 -29.25 -6.43 -5.89
C ILE A 736 -29.20 -5.78 -7.28
N ARG A 737 -28.82 -4.50 -7.34
CA ARG A 737 -28.66 -3.77 -8.62
C ARG A 737 -27.65 -4.45 -9.54
N LEU A 738 -26.55 -4.97 -8.99
CA LEU A 738 -25.54 -5.71 -9.76
C LEU A 738 -26.13 -6.96 -10.42
N VAL A 739 -26.87 -7.78 -9.66
CA VAL A 739 -27.46 -9.01 -10.21
C VAL A 739 -28.58 -8.69 -11.21
N GLU A 740 -29.39 -7.67 -10.95
CA GLU A 740 -30.43 -7.21 -11.90
C GLU A 740 -29.81 -6.73 -13.23
N ALA A 741 -28.75 -5.93 -13.17
CA ALA A 741 -28.04 -5.46 -14.36
C ALA A 741 -27.38 -6.62 -15.14
N ALA A 742 -26.80 -7.61 -14.43
CA ALA A 742 -26.24 -8.79 -15.08
C ALA A 742 -27.32 -9.62 -15.80
N LYS A 743 -28.49 -9.81 -15.18
CA LYS A 743 -29.63 -10.50 -15.81
C LYS A 743 -30.13 -9.76 -17.04
N ALA A 744 -30.30 -8.45 -16.95
CA ALA A 744 -30.70 -7.61 -18.09
C ALA A 744 -29.68 -7.67 -19.24
N ALA A 745 -28.38 -7.71 -18.92
CA ALA A 745 -27.33 -7.87 -19.93
C ALA A 745 -27.37 -9.25 -20.61
N ARG A 746 -27.62 -10.32 -19.85
CA ARG A 746 -27.77 -11.70 -20.40
C ARG A 746 -28.90 -11.82 -21.41
N GLU A 747 -30.03 -11.16 -21.17
CA GLU A 747 -31.17 -11.18 -22.11
C GLU A 747 -30.87 -10.51 -23.46
N LYS A 748 -29.84 -9.65 -23.50
CA LYS A 748 -29.40 -8.94 -24.71
C LYS A 748 -28.31 -9.71 -25.51
N LEU A 749 -27.73 -10.77 -24.94
CA LEU A 749 -26.72 -11.63 -25.58
C LEU A 749 -27.38 -12.76 -26.38
#